data_AF-A0A6J4IME7-F1
#
_entry.id   AF-A0A6J4IME7-F1
#
_cell.length_a   1.000
_cell.length_b   1.000
_cell.length_c   1.000
_cell.angle_alpha   90.00
_cell.angle_beta   90.00
_cell.angle_gamma   90.00
#
_symmetry.space_group_name_H-M   'P 1'
#
loop_
_entity.id
_entity.type
_entity.pdbx_description
1 polymer ?
#
loop_
_entity_poly.entity_id
_entity_poly.type
_entity_poly.pdbx_seq_one_letter_code
_entity_poly.pdbx_strand_id
1 'polypeptide(L)'
;MNRFQLLTSYSPWFILLCLAAGALYAFLLYQPKPTWSKAVNYALAGCRFVLVSLLCFLLLGPLVRQVRNTYERPTVVIALDNSQSVALTNDSVRLAQTVGQVRELAQQLQGRNINVEVQLLEGTVPAASLRKDVFRGQVTNLDNLLGTIQSNYENRNLAGVVLVSDGIYNQGMSPEFQPYNFPIYSVGLGDTVPRRDLNLKALYYNKLSYLGNKFPVVAEIHGTGFGGRIATAQLMQGSKVLDTKTVSFKNDNDVAEATFYVAAGAKGVQHYVVQLVGQPEEFTAQNNSRDAYIEVIDGKEKILLLAAAPHPDIKAIKSALEKNENYEFESVIAGLGTPKQAKYDLVILHQIPDMYNTGSTAARKYLEGDTPIWYILGSGSNLGQLNVASNVVKVTSRGGQTDQVFPVFNNNFNLFRFDDANRALLQKMPPVTVPFGDFRLTPNSEVILYQKVGTLTTDKPLLVVNNDKVRKSAILLGEGLWEWRLEEYNLTDNHLAVDELITKLVQYLSSKEDKRRLRVYPVTDEFLDTERIVFEAETYNDIYEKIYDQKIALEVTHPGGKVSRYNFTNTETNSRFEIGGLPKGVYQYRATARVQNRNEVVTGQFTVREIQLEAITTTADHGLLRKLGNQTGGGFYLPAQFDQLAGRLTNNPPPDRVQSTEDTRELIHLKWLFFVLLLLAAAEWGVRKYQGAY
;
A
#
# COMPACT_ATOMS: atom_id res chain seq x y z
N MET A 1 22.05 52.24 6.19
CA MET A 1 22.27 53.44 5.34
C MET A 1 21.76 53.12 3.95
N ASN A 2 20.58 53.65 3.58
CA ASN A 2 20.04 53.53 2.23
C ASN A 2 20.93 54.33 1.28
N ARG A 3 21.88 53.67 0.60
CA ARG A 3 22.59 54.27 -0.53
C ARG A 3 21.59 54.37 -1.67
N PHE A 4 21.03 55.55 -1.86
CA PHE A 4 20.27 55.88 -3.06
C PHE A 4 21.21 55.69 -4.26
N GLN A 5 20.98 54.64 -5.04
CA GLN A 5 21.74 54.35 -6.26
C GLN A 5 20.81 54.58 -7.46
N LEU A 6 21.20 55.54 -8.29
CA LEU A 6 20.60 55.79 -9.60
C LEU A 6 21.24 54.83 -10.60
N LEU A 7 20.42 54.01 -11.24
CA LEU A 7 20.82 53.12 -12.31
C LEU A 7 20.22 53.65 -13.61
N THR A 8 21.04 53.81 -14.64
CA THR A 8 20.56 54.22 -15.97
C THR A 8 20.57 53.01 -16.89
N SER A 9 19.43 52.70 -17.51
CA SER A 9 19.33 51.63 -18.52
C SER A 9 20.15 51.93 -19.77
N TYR A 10 20.41 53.23 -20.02
CA TYR A 10 21.22 53.75 -21.10
C TYR A 10 22.53 54.35 -20.59
N SER A 11 23.47 54.58 -21.51
CA SER A 11 24.75 55.22 -21.22
C SER A 11 24.56 56.59 -20.54
N PRO A 12 25.29 56.91 -19.45
CA PRO A 12 25.20 58.22 -18.78
C PRO A 12 25.46 59.42 -19.70
N TRP A 13 26.14 59.21 -20.84
CA TRP A 13 26.36 60.22 -21.87
C TRP A 13 25.07 60.78 -22.48
N PHE A 14 23.96 60.03 -22.45
CA PHE A 14 22.65 60.53 -22.88
C PHE A 14 22.12 61.67 -21.99
N ILE A 15 22.61 61.82 -20.76
CA ILE A 15 22.28 62.97 -19.91
C ILE A 15 22.75 64.28 -20.58
N LEU A 16 23.92 64.28 -21.24
CA LEU A 16 24.38 65.45 -21.99
C LEU A 16 23.46 65.76 -23.17
N LEU A 17 22.89 64.74 -23.81
CA LEU A 17 21.90 64.93 -24.87
C LEU A 17 20.58 65.51 -24.32
N CYS A 18 20.13 65.09 -23.13
CA CYS A 18 18.98 65.70 -22.46
C CYS A 18 19.22 67.18 -22.14
N LEU A 19 20.41 67.52 -21.61
CA LEU A 19 20.78 68.92 -21.36
C LEU A 19 20.89 69.72 -22.66
N ALA A 20 21.48 69.15 -23.71
CA ALA A 20 21.57 69.81 -25.02
C ALA A 20 20.18 70.06 -25.63
N ALA A 21 19.25 69.10 -25.52
CA ALA A 21 17.88 69.26 -25.97
C ALA A 21 17.16 70.37 -25.19
N GLY A 22 17.31 70.42 -23.86
CA GLY A 22 16.77 71.49 -23.03
C GLY A 22 17.37 72.86 -23.38
N ALA A 23 18.68 72.93 -23.65
CA ALA A 23 19.37 74.17 -24.02
C ALA A 23 18.92 74.67 -25.39
N LEU A 24 18.81 73.76 -26.38
CA LEU A 24 18.32 74.07 -27.71
C LEU A 24 16.87 74.60 -27.65
N TYR A 25 16.00 73.94 -26.89
CA TYR A 25 14.60 74.34 -26.77
C TYR A 25 14.44 75.69 -26.06
N ALA A 26 15.19 75.91 -24.97
CA ALA A 26 15.24 77.20 -24.29
C ALA A 26 15.79 78.31 -25.20
N PHE A 27 16.84 78.04 -25.97
CA PHE A 27 17.44 79.00 -26.88
C PHE A 27 16.47 79.41 -28.00
N LEU A 28 15.91 78.44 -28.73
CA LEU A 28 14.99 78.71 -29.84
C LEU A 28 13.77 79.53 -29.41
N LEU A 29 13.26 79.25 -28.22
CA LEU A 29 12.00 79.85 -27.78
C LEU A 29 12.17 81.24 -27.14
N TYR A 30 13.36 81.55 -26.62
CA TYR A 30 13.66 82.82 -25.94
C TYR A 30 14.67 83.71 -26.69
N GLN A 31 14.88 83.43 -27.98
CA GLN A 31 15.76 84.15 -28.90
C GLN A 31 15.24 85.50 -29.46
N PRO A 32 13.96 85.66 -29.87
CA PRO A 32 13.51 86.93 -30.46
C PRO A 32 13.46 88.03 -29.40
N LYS A 33 13.48 89.32 -29.83
CA LYS A 33 13.45 90.49 -28.93
C LYS A 33 12.26 90.34 -27.95
N PRO A 34 12.50 90.05 -26.66
CA PRO A 34 11.42 89.77 -25.73
C PRO A 34 10.66 91.06 -25.43
N THR A 35 9.35 90.93 -25.17
CA THR A 35 8.49 92.03 -24.70
C THR A 35 8.76 92.41 -23.24
N TRP A 36 9.64 91.66 -22.54
CA TRP A 36 10.02 91.83 -21.13
C TRP A 36 11.52 92.08 -20.93
N SER A 37 11.92 92.32 -19.67
CA SER A 37 13.32 92.59 -19.30
C SER A 37 14.25 91.41 -19.59
N LYS A 38 15.53 91.70 -19.86
CA LYS A 38 16.55 90.67 -20.12
C LYS A 38 16.67 89.65 -18.99
N ALA A 39 16.56 90.10 -17.74
CA ALA A 39 16.63 89.23 -16.55
C ALA A 39 15.48 88.21 -16.51
N VAL A 40 14.26 88.65 -16.83
CA VAL A 40 13.08 87.78 -16.92
C VAL A 40 13.24 86.77 -18.05
N ASN A 41 13.78 87.19 -19.20
CA ASN A 41 14.03 86.31 -20.33
C ASN A 41 14.99 85.17 -19.97
N TYR A 42 16.11 85.48 -19.29
CA TYR A 42 17.06 84.45 -18.85
C TYR A 42 16.48 83.54 -17.76
N ALA A 43 15.68 84.07 -16.83
CA ALA A 43 15.02 83.26 -15.80
C ALA A 43 14.01 82.27 -16.42
N LEU A 44 13.19 82.74 -17.37
CA LEU A 44 12.23 81.93 -18.11
C LEU A 44 12.92 80.88 -19.01
N ALA A 45 14.01 81.25 -19.68
CA ALA A 45 14.85 80.33 -20.44
C ALA A 45 15.48 79.26 -19.53
N GLY A 46 15.97 79.64 -18.34
CA GLY A 46 16.49 78.71 -17.34
C GLY A 46 15.41 77.74 -16.82
N CYS A 47 14.20 78.24 -16.54
CA CYS A 47 13.07 77.41 -16.13
C CYS A 47 12.71 76.37 -17.20
N ARG A 48 12.64 76.80 -18.47
CA ARG A 48 12.36 75.90 -19.61
C ARG A 48 13.48 74.90 -19.85
N PHE A 49 14.74 75.32 -19.72
CA PHE A 49 15.90 74.44 -19.81
C PHE A 49 15.81 73.30 -18.79
N VAL A 50 15.53 73.64 -17.52
CA VAL A 50 15.39 72.64 -16.44
C VAL A 50 14.20 71.72 -16.70
N LEU A 51 13.04 72.28 -17.09
CA LEU A 51 11.84 71.50 -17.38
C LEU A 51 12.09 70.46 -18.48
N VAL A 52 12.60 70.89 -19.65
CA VAL A 52 12.79 70.01 -20.81
C VAL A 52 13.90 69.00 -20.53
N SER A 53 15.02 69.44 -19.93
CA SER A 53 16.11 68.53 -19.57
C SER A 53 15.67 67.45 -18.59
N LEU A 54 14.88 67.81 -17.57
CA LEU A 54 14.36 66.87 -16.58
C LEU A 54 13.33 65.92 -17.21
N LEU A 55 12.47 66.40 -18.11
CA LEU A 55 11.50 65.57 -18.82
C LEU A 55 12.20 64.56 -19.74
N CYS A 56 13.17 65.01 -20.54
CA CYS A 56 13.99 64.11 -21.37
C CYS A 56 14.77 63.11 -20.52
N PHE A 57 15.31 63.54 -19.38
CA PHE A 57 16.01 62.65 -18.44
C PHE A 57 15.08 61.59 -17.85
N LEU A 58 13.85 61.96 -17.48
CA LEU A 58 12.86 60.99 -16.97
C LEU A 58 12.37 60.02 -18.05
N LEU A 59 12.32 60.44 -19.31
CA LEU A 59 12.01 59.58 -20.46
C LEU A 59 13.10 58.54 -20.74
N LEU A 60 14.35 58.75 -20.30
CA LEU A 60 15.39 57.72 -20.37
C LEU A 60 15.15 56.57 -19.36
N GLY A 61 14.09 56.63 -18.56
CA GLY A 61 13.72 55.62 -17.58
C GLY A 61 14.80 55.35 -16.52
N PRO A 62 15.36 56.37 -15.84
CA PRO A 62 16.32 56.12 -14.79
C PRO A 62 15.64 55.35 -13.65
N LEU A 63 16.30 54.28 -13.19
CA LEU A 63 15.81 53.37 -12.17
C LEU A 63 16.39 53.75 -10.81
N VAL A 64 15.55 53.71 -9.78
CA VAL A 64 15.96 53.77 -8.38
C VAL A 64 15.89 52.38 -7.80
N ARG A 65 17.00 51.92 -7.25
CA ARG A 65 17.06 50.70 -6.45
C ARG A 65 16.54 51.00 -5.04
N GLN A 66 15.45 50.35 -4.66
CA GLN A 66 14.91 50.40 -3.31
C GLN A 66 14.94 48.99 -2.69
N VAL A 67 15.58 48.88 -1.54
CA VAL A 67 15.55 47.63 -0.77
C VAL A 67 14.26 47.61 0.04
N ARG A 68 13.39 46.63 -0.19
CA ARG A 68 12.20 46.38 0.62
C ARG A 68 12.48 45.21 1.54
N ASN A 69 12.52 45.49 2.84
CA ASN A 69 12.64 44.47 3.87
C ASN A 69 11.24 43.98 4.23
N THR A 70 10.99 42.68 4.02
CA THR A 70 9.81 42.00 4.55
C THR A 70 10.25 41.21 5.77
N TYR A 71 9.60 41.46 6.91
CA TYR A 71 9.89 40.79 8.16
C TYR A 71 8.93 39.60 8.31
N GLU A 72 9.47 38.39 8.32
CA GLU A 72 8.69 37.18 8.61
C GLU A 72 8.80 36.86 10.11
N ARG A 73 7.65 36.92 10.79
CA ARG A 73 7.55 36.65 12.23
C ARG A 73 7.89 35.19 12.54
N PRO A 74 8.52 34.91 13.69
CA PRO A 74 8.76 33.55 14.13
C PRO A 74 7.44 32.80 14.32
N THR A 75 7.42 31.54 13.90
CA THR A 75 6.28 30.62 14.06
C THR A 75 6.68 29.48 14.98
N VAL A 76 5.87 29.19 16.00
CA VAL A 76 6.00 28.00 16.85
C VAL A 76 4.84 27.06 16.53
N VAL A 77 5.16 25.81 16.22
CA VAL A 77 4.15 24.77 16.00
C VAL A 77 3.99 23.97 17.28
N ILE A 78 2.77 23.87 17.81
CA ILE A 78 2.46 22.94 18.90
C ILE A 78 1.96 21.64 18.25
N ALA A 79 2.79 20.63 18.23
CA ALA A 79 2.46 19.29 17.77
C ALA A 79 1.82 18.53 18.94
N LEU A 80 0.50 18.33 18.90
CA LEU A 80 -0.23 17.59 19.92
C LEU A 80 -0.54 16.19 19.42
N ASP A 81 0.01 15.21 20.11
CA ASP A 81 -0.35 13.81 19.96
C ASP A 81 -1.76 13.59 20.51
N ASN A 82 -2.69 13.34 19.59
CA ASN A 82 -4.10 13.14 19.89
C ASN A 82 -4.51 11.67 19.72
N SER A 83 -3.57 10.75 19.94
CA SER A 83 -3.82 9.32 19.93
C SER A 83 -4.67 8.85 21.11
N GLN A 84 -5.20 7.63 20.98
CA GLN A 84 -5.93 6.97 22.05
C GLN A 84 -5.03 6.54 23.22
N SER A 85 -3.71 6.34 23.03
CA SER A 85 -2.80 5.96 24.12
C SER A 85 -2.73 7.05 25.20
N VAL A 86 -2.72 8.31 24.77
CA VAL A 86 -2.78 9.48 25.66
C VAL A 86 -4.10 9.51 26.43
N ALA A 87 -5.23 9.19 25.77
CA ALA A 87 -6.53 9.13 26.43
C ALA A 87 -6.67 7.96 27.41
N LEU A 88 -6.06 6.81 27.11
CA LEU A 88 -6.13 5.62 27.97
C LEU A 88 -5.33 5.80 29.27
N THR A 89 -4.20 6.51 29.19
CA THR A 89 -3.27 6.69 30.32
C THR A 89 -3.62 7.85 31.23
N ASN A 90 -4.48 8.77 30.79
CA ASN A 90 -4.84 9.99 31.51
C ASN A 90 -6.34 10.07 31.79
N ASP A 91 -6.71 10.56 32.97
CA ASP A 91 -8.12 10.81 33.27
C ASP A 91 -8.66 12.03 32.49
N SER A 92 -9.99 12.12 32.40
CA SER A 92 -10.65 13.20 31.65
C SER A 92 -10.33 14.61 32.18
N VAL A 93 -9.91 14.72 33.45
CA VAL A 93 -9.53 15.99 34.09
C VAL A 93 -8.14 16.42 33.62
N ARG A 94 -7.15 15.52 33.65
CA ARG A 94 -5.80 15.75 33.15
C ARG A 94 -5.81 16.10 31.66
N LEU A 95 -6.58 15.37 30.85
CA LEU A 95 -6.73 15.69 29.41
C LEU A 95 -7.28 17.10 29.20
N ALA A 96 -8.31 17.49 29.96
CA ALA A 96 -8.88 18.83 29.90
C ALA A 96 -7.87 19.90 30.35
N GLN A 97 -7.06 19.59 31.38
CA GLN A 97 -5.99 20.46 31.86
C GLN A 97 -4.88 20.62 30.81
N THR A 98 -4.39 19.55 30.21
CA THR A 98 -3.37 19.59 29.14
C THR A 98 -3.87 20.43 27.96
N VAL A 99 -5.11 20.24 27.51
CA VAL A 99 -5.72 21.06 26.45
C VAL A 99 -5.88 22.52 26.89
N GLY A 100 -6.13 22.78 28.17
CA GLY A 100 -6.10 24.13 28.76
C GLY A 100 -4.72 24.77 28.67
N GLN A 101 -3.69 24.06 29.12
CA GLN A 101 -2.29 24.53 29.13
C GLN A 101 -1.76 24.77 27.72
N VAL A 102 -2.10 23.92 26.74
CA VAL A 102 -1.75 24.12 25.33
C VAL A 102 -2.39 25.40 24.78
N ARG A 103 -3.66 25.67 25.12
CA ARG A 103 -4.35 26.90 24.72
C ARG A 103 -3.74 28.14 25.36
N GLU A 104 -3.39 28.05 26.64
CA GLU A 104 -2.75 29.14 27.37
C GLU A 104 -1.36 29.44 26.81
N LEU A 105 -0.53 28.42 26.57
CA LEU A 105 0.76 28.56 25.90
C LEU A 105 0.62 29.25 24.54
N ALA A 106 -0.34 28.82 23.72
CA ALA A 106 -0.60 29.45 22.43
C ALA A 106 -0.96 30.94 22.57
N GLN A 107 -1.80 31.31 23.55
CA GLN A 107 -2.16 32.71 23.82
C GLN A 107 -0.97 33.54 24.30
N GLN A 108 -0.14 33.00 25.20
CA GLN A 108 1.05 33.69 25.71
C GLN A 108 2.07 33.98 24.60
N LEU A 109 2.29 33.01 23.70
CA LEU A 109 3.18 33.17 22.54
C LEU A 109 2.61 34.19 21.53
N GLN A 110 1.31 34.12 21.22
CA GLN A 110 0.64 35.09 20.35
C GLN A 110 0.72 36.52 20.90
N GLY A 111 0.61 36.69 22.23
CA GLY A 111 0.77 37.98 22.92
C GLY A 111 2.17 38.59 22.79
N ARG A 112 3.18 37.79 22.38
CA ARG A 112 4.56 38.22 22.12
C ARG A 112 4.90 38.37 20.63
N ASN A 113 3.89 38.49 19.77
CA ASN A 113 4.02 38.56 18.30
C ASN A 113 4.61 37.29 17.65
N ILE A 114 4.49 36.13 18.29
CA ILE A 114 4.89 34.84 17.72
C ILE A 114 3.65 34.20 17.08
N ASN A 115 3.77 33.73 15.84
CA ASN A 115 2.70 32.98 15.20
C ASN A 115 2.63 31.58 15.81
N VAL A 116 1.42 31.09 16.13
CA VAL A 116 1.24 29.75 16.70
C VAL A 116 0.24 28.97 15.87
N GLU A 117 0.63 27.76 15.47
CA GLU A 117 -0.22 26.78 14.81
C GLU A 117 -0.23 25.49 15.64
N VAL A 118 -1.38 24.82 15.72
CA VAL A 118 -1.48 23.53 16.42
C VAL A 118 -1.66 22.43 15.38
N GLN A 119 -0.74 21.48 15.39
CA GLN A 119 -0.73 20.33 14.50
C GLN A 119 -1.13 19.08 15.30
N LEU A 120 -2.18 18.39 14.87
CA LEU A 120 -2.55 17.06 15.32
C LEU A 120 -1.97 16.00 14.37
N LEU A 121 -2.10 14.72 14.72
CA LEU A 121 -1.64 13.61 13.87
C LEU A 121 -2.28 13.63 12.46
N GLU A 122 -3.54 14.07 12.37
CA GLU A 122 -4.34 14.01 11.13
C GLU A 122 -4.57 15.40 10.47
N GLY A 123 -4.01 16.49 11.02
CA GLY A 123 -4.17 17.82 10.43
C GLY A 123 -3.95 19.01 11.39
N THR A 124 -4.09 20.22 10.87
CA THR A 124 -3.89 21.47 11.63
C THR A 124 -5.21 22.02 12.17
N VAL A 125 -5.22 22.48 13.41
CA VAL A 125 -6.40 23.09 14.05
C VAL A 125 -6.05 24.42 14.73
N PRO A 126 -6.99 25.39 14.78
CA PRO A 126 -6.80 26.58 15.61
C PRO A 126 -6.70 26.21 17.09
N ALA A 127 -5.76 26.82 17.83
CA ALA A 127 -5.62 26.56 19.27
C ALA A 127 -6.94 26.76 20.04
N ALA A 128 -7.72 27.79 19.69
CA ALA A 128 -8.99 28.11 20.34
C ALA A 128 -10.08 27.02 20.16
N SER A 129 -10.00 26.18 19.13
CA SER A 129 -10.98 25.10 18.88
C SER A 129 -10.62 23.80 19.59
N LEU A 130 -9.43 23.66 20.19
CA LEU A 130 -9.03 22.46 20.94
C LEU A 130 -9.99 22.19 22.11
N ARG A 131 -10.42 20.94 22.20
CA ARG A 131 -11.25 20.39 23.28
C ARG A 131 -10.66 19.05 23.71
N LYS A 132 -11.08 18.52 24.86
CA LYS A 132 -10.60 17.22 25.36
C LYS A 132 -10.96 16.03 24.45
N ASP A 133 -11.94 16.19 23.56
CA ASP A 133 -12.43 15.08 22.73
C ASP A 133 -11.56 14.81 21.49
N VAL A 134 -10.43 15.52 21.32
CA VAL A 134 -9.52 15.35 20.19
C VAL A 134 -8.71 14.06 20.25
N PHE A 135 -8.55 13.45 21.42
CA PHE A 135 -7.74 12.24 21.65
C PHE A 135 -8.46 10.98 21.14
N ARG A 136 -8.56 10.83 19.82
CA ARG A 136 -9.28 9.75 19.13
C ARG A 136 -8.44 9.01 18.09
N GLY A 137 -7.21 9.46 17.84
CA GLY A 137 -6.32 8.87 16.83
C GLY A 137 -6.05 7.40 17.13
N GLN A 138 -6.35 6.53 16.16
CA GLN A 138 -6.17 5.06 16.30
C GLN A 138 -4.73 4.61 16.06
N VAL A 139 -3.90 5.51 15.52
CA VAL A 139 -2.48 5.29 15.22
C VAL A 139 -1.67 6.52 15.63
N THR A 140 -0.42 6.30 16.01
CA THR A 140 0.52 7.36 16.41
C THR A 140 1.74 7.28 15.50
N ASN A 141 1.78 8.21 14.53
CA ASN A 141 2.86 8.35 13.56
C ASN A 141 3.60 9.67 13.78
N LEU A 142 4.50 9.69 14.78
CA LEU A 142 5.29 10.87 15.12
C LEU A 142 6.27 11.27 14.00
N ASP A 143 6.75 10.29 13.22
CA ASP A 143 7.61 10.49 12.05
C ASP A 143 6.90 11.35 10.99
N ASN A 144 5.69 10.96 10.59
CA ASN A 144 4.89 11.73 9.64
C ASN A 144 4.49 13.10 10.20
N LEU A 145 4.14 13.19 11.48
CA LEU A 145 3.77 14.46 12.13
C LEU A 145 4.92 15.48 12.06
N LEU A 146 6.11 15.08 12.51
CA LEU A 146 7.29 15.96 12.53
C LEU A 146 7.85 16.20 11.12
N GLY A 147 7.83 15.19 10.26
CA GLY A 147 8.24 15.31 8.85
C GLY A 147 7.34 16.27 8.06
N THR A 148 6.02 16.21 8.26
CA THR A 148 5.07 17.15 7.65
C THR A 148 5.33 18.59 8.12
N ILE A 149 5.65 18.78 9.41
CA ILE A 149 6.04 20.10 9.92
C ILE A 149 7.34 20.57 9.25
N GLN A 150 8.34 19.70 9.10
CA GLN A 150 9.57 20.05 8.41
C GLN A 150 9.33 20.52 6.97
N SER A 151 8.51 19.78 6.21
CA SER A 151 8.20 20.12 4.82
C SER A 151 7.34 21.38 4.69
N ASN A 152 6.31 21.55 5.52
CA ASN A 152 5.39 22.69 5.44
C ASN A 152 6.04 24.03 5.83
N TYR A 153 7.10 23.98 6.65
CA TYR A 153 7.82 25.16 7.11
C TYR A 153 9.21 25.30 6.49
N GLU A 154 9.49 24.54 5.42
CA GLU A 154 10.70 24.74 4.64
C GLU A 154 10.76 26.19 4.14
N ASN A 155 11.88 26.87 4.35
CA ASN A 155 12.08 28.29 4.05
C ASN A 155 11.21 29.30 4.83
N ARG A 156 10.46 28.89 5.85
CA ARG A 156 9.74 29.80 6.76
C ARG A 156 10.51 30.05 8.05
N ASN A 157 10.13 31.06 8.82
CA ASN A 157 10.74 31.36 10.12
C ASN A 157 10.19 30.44 11.23
N LEU A 158 10.49 29.13 11.17
CA LEU A 158 10.10 28.17 12.22
C LEU A 158 11.03 28.31 13.44
N ALA A 159 10.49 28.83 14.52
CA ALA A 159 11.17 29.06 15.79
C ALA A 159 11.46 27.76 16.56
N GLY A 160 10.58 26.79 16.43
CA GLY A 160 10.63 25.52 17.14
C GLY A 160 9.29 24.81 17.15
N VAL A 161 9.32 23.54 17.56
CA VAL A 161 8.16 22.67 17.67
C VAL A 161 7.98 22.24 19.12
N VAL A 162 6.80 22.46 19.69
CA VAL A 162 6.42 21.93 21.01
C VAL A 162 5.69 20.62 20.80
N LEU A 163 6.35 19.49 21.06
CA LEU A 163 5.75 18.16 20.93
C LEU A 163 5.13 17.72 22.25
N VAL A 164 3.81 17.63 22.32
CA VAL A 164 3.06 17.17 23.48
C VAL A 164 2.59 15.73 23.21
N SER A 165 3.22 14.73 23.83
CA SER A 165 3.01 13.30 23.55
C SER A 165 3.41 12.43 24.75
N ASP A 166 2.93 11.19 24.81
CA ASP A 166 3.42 10.16 25.72
C ASP A 166 4.69 9.44 25.20
N GLY A 167 5.12 9.75 23.96
CA GLY A 167 6.32 9.21 23.33
C GLY A 167 6.13 7.84 22.68
N ILE A 168 4.91 7.28 22.74
CA ILE A 168 4.58 6.03 22.06
C ILE A 168 4.43 6.31 20.56
N TYR A 169 4.94 5.41 19.73
CA TYR A 169 4.70 5.42 18.28
C TYR A 169 4.44 3.98 17.82
N ASN A 170 3.52 3.79 16.89
CA ASN A 170 3.15 2.47 16.37
C ASN A 170 3.10 2.42 14.84
N GLN A 171 3.42 3.53 14.18
CA GLN A 171 3.53 3.64 12.73
C GLN A 171 4.66 4.62 12.37
N GLY A 172 5.29 4.40 11.21
CA GLY A 172 6.44 5.19 10.77
C GLY A 172 7.75 4.71 11.39
N MET A 173 8.85 5.40 11.07
CA MET A 173 10.14 5.13 11.71
C MET A 173 10.18 5.75 13.12
N SER A 174 11.15 5.34 13.95
CA SER A 174 11.40 6.07 15.19
C SER A 174 11.77 7.52 14.85
N PRO A 175 11.09 8.53 15.42
CA PRO A 175 11.40 9.93 15.13
C PRO A 175 12.84 10.29 15.55
N GLU A 176 13.50 9.51 16.41
CA GLU A 176 14.88 9.76 16.83
C GLU A 176 15.92 9.57 15.71
N PHE A 177 15.54 8.93 14.61
CA PHE A 177 16.42 8.68 13.46
C PHE A 177 16.34 9.75 12.36
N GLN A 178 15.40 10.69 12.46
CA GLN A 178 15.28 11.78 11.50
C GLN A 178 16.06 13.03 11.96
N PRO A 179 16.87 13.64 11.07
CA PRO A 179 17.50 14.92 11.36
C PRO A 179 16.51 16.07 11.19
N TYR A 180 16.06 16.65 12.30
CA TYR A 180 15.21 17.84 12.31
C TYR A 180 16.04 19.13 12.36
N ASN A 181 15.72 20.08 11.49
CA ASN A 181 16.43 21.38 11.39
C ASN A 181 15.84 22.46 12.32
N PHE A 182 14.99 22.08 13.28
CA PHE A 182 14.33 22.97 14.24
C PHE A 182 14.40 22.37 15.64
N PRO A 183 14.42 23.21 16.70
CA PRO A 183 14.41 22.72 18.07
C PRO A 183 13.06 22.10 18.44
N ILE A 184 13.10 20.92 19.05
CA ILE A 184 11.93 20.21 19.56
C ILE A 184 11.88 20.36 21.08
N TYR A 185 10.81 20.95 21.59
CA TYR A 185 10.51 21.03 23.02
C TYR A 185 9.45 19.99 23.34
N SER A 186 9.86 18.86 23.92
CA SER A 186 8.95 17.77 24.23
C SER A 186 8.29 17.95 25.60
N VAL A 187 6.99 17.70 25.68
CA VAL A 187 6.21 17.66 26.91
C VAL A 187 5.68 16.24 27.09
N GLY A 188 6.24 15.52 28.05
CA GLY A 188 5.91 14.11 28.31
C GLY A 188 4.57 13.94 29.01
N LEU A 189 3.61 13.32 28.34
CA LEU A 189 2.34 12.88 28.91
C LEU A 189 2.45 11.45 29.45
N GLY A 190 1.49 11.04 30.28
CA GLY A 190 1.43 9.67 30.81
C GLY A 190 2.48 9.35 31.89
N ASP A 191 2.55 8.08 32.25
CA ASP A 191 3.40 7.54 33.31
C ASP A 191 4.44 6.58 32.70
N THR A 192 5.69 6.64 33.17
CA THR A 192 6.77 5.76 32.73
C THR A 192 6.87 4.47 33.54
N VAL A 193 6.11 4.37 34.65
CA VAL A 193 6.06 3.15 35.46
C VAL A 193 5.06 2.18 34.82
N PRO A 194 5.50 0.97 34.43
CA PRO A 194 4.61 -0.05 33.90
C PRO A 194 3.52 -0.39 34.92
N ARG A 195 2.26 -0.34 34.49
CA ARG A 195 1.12 -0.75 35.30
C ARG A 195 0.86 -2.25 35.14
N ARG A 196 0.23 -2.85 36.14
CA ARG A 196 -0.22 -4.24 36.03
C ARG A 196 -1.21 -4.35 34.88
N ASP A 197 -0.95 -5.25 33.94
CA ASP A 197 -1.79 -5.43 32.76
C ASP A 197 -1.65 -6.84 32.19
N LEU A 198 -2.75 -7.35 31.64
CA LEU A 198 -2.76 -8.53 30.78
C LEU A 198 -3.00 -8.03 29.35
N ASN A 199 -2.20 -8.53 28.41
CA ASN A 199 -2.29 -8.06 27.02
C ASN A 199 -2.23 -9.27 26.09
N LEU A 200 -3.23 -9.41 25.22
CA LEU A 200 -3.19 -10.34 24.10
C LEU A 200 -2.35 -9.70 22.97
N LYS A 201 -1.04 -9.94 23.06
CA LYS A 201 -0.02 -9.27 22.24
C LYS A 201 -0.14 -9.67 20.77
N ALA A 202 -0.24 -10.96 20.50
CA ALA A 202 -0.32 -11.51 19.15
C ALA A 202 -1.25 -12.72 19.08
N LEU A 203 -1.79 -12.96 17.87
CA LEU A 203 -2.63 -14.11 17.57
C LEU A 203 -2.15 -14.74 16.26
N TYR A 204 -1.64 -15.96 16.33
CA TYR A 204 -1.10 -16.71 15.19
C TYR A 204 -2.10 -17.77 14.74
N TYR A 205 -2.44 -17.76 13.45
CA TYR A 205 -3.36 -18.72 12.84
C TYR A 205 -3.16 -18.78 11.31
N ASN A 206 -3.58 -19.89 10.70
CA ASN A 206 -3.61 -19.99 9.24
C ASN A 206 -4.81 -19.21 8.69
N LYS A 207 -4.56 -18.30 7.75
CA LYS A 207 -5.62 -17.52 7.09
C LYS A 207 -6.56 -18.37 6.23
N LEU A 208 -6.09 -19.52 5.73
CA LEU A 208 -6.84 -20.44 4.90
C LEU A 208 -6.94 -21.82 5.58
N SER A 209 -8.13 -22.41 5.55
CA SER A 209 -8.39 -23.76 6.04
C SER A 209 -9.40 -24.49 5.15
N TYR A 210 -9.46 -25.81 5.28
CA TYR A 210 -10.38 -26.65 4.51
C TYR A 210 -11.51 -27.16 5.37
N LEU A 211 -12.72 -27.20 4.81
CA LEU A 211 -13.89 -27.75 5.48
C LEU A 211 -13.59 -29.15 6.04
N GLY A 212 -13.85 -29.34 7.34
CA GLY A 212 -13.62 -30.59 8.06
C GLY A 212 -12.24 -30.75 8.70
N ASN A 213 -11.24 -29.94 8.35
CA ASN A 213 -9.92 -29.98 9.00
C ASN A 213 -9.94 -29.33 10.39
N LYS A 214 -8.96 -29.70 11.23
CA LYS A 214 -8.64 -29.01 12.48
C LYS A 214 -7.34 -28.24 12.33
N PHE A 215 -7.27 -27.03 12.89
CA PHE A 215 -6.09 -26.17 12.80
C PHE A 215 -5.85 -25.44 14.13
N PRO A 216 -4.59 -25.07 14.44
CA PRO A 216 -4.26 -24.33 15.65
C PRO A 216 -4.52 -22.83 15.49
N VAL A 217 -5.00 -22.21 16.58
CA VAL A 217 -5.03 -20.77 16.81
C VAL A 217 -4.25 -20.53 18.10
N VAL A 218 -3.10 -19.86 18.00
CA VAL A 218 -2.15 -19.66 19.12
C VAL A 218 -2.19 -18.20 19.56
N ALA A 219 -2.59 -17.95 20.80
CA ALA A 219 -2.59 -16.62 21.39
C ALA A 219 -1.34 -16.41 22.25
N GLU A 220 -0.62 -15.34 21.98
CA GLU A 220 0.52 -14.88 22.77
C GLU A 220 0.04 -13.83 23.77
N ILE A 221 0.22 -14.12 25.06
CA ILE A 221 -0.32 -13.33 26.16
C ILE A 221 0.85 -12.81 26.97
N HIS A 222 0.93 -11.49 27.12
CA HIS A 222 1.95 -10.85 27.92
C HIS A 222 1.34 -10.40 29.26
N GLY A 223 1.99 -10.77 30.36
CA GLY A 223 1.57 -10.43 31.72
C GLY A 223 2.56 -9.51 32.41
N THR A 224 2.24 -8.22 32.51
CA THR A 224 3.06 -7.23 33.23
C THR A 224 2.59 -7.16 34.69
N GLY A 225 3.48 -7.51 35.63
CA GLY A 225 3.15 -7.55 37.07
C GLY A 225 2.18 -8.67 37.48
N PHE A 226 2.12 -9.74 36.69
CA PHE A 226 1.29 -10.94 36.90
C PHE A 226 2.12 -12.19 37.28
N GLY A 227 3.38 -12.04 37.72
CA GLY A 227 4.22 -13.16 38.13
C GLY A 227 3.56 -14.04 39.20
N GLY A 228 3.59 -15.35 39.01
CA GLY A 228 2.96 -16.34 39.89
C GLY A 228 1.44 -16.42 39.79
N ARG A 229 0.79 -15.67 38.88
CA ARG A 229 -0.66 -15.69 38.66
C ARG A 229 -1.05 -16.46 37.41
N ILE A 230 -2.33 -16.79 37.32
CA ILE A 230 -2.94 -17.43 36.16
C ILE A 230 -3.89 -16.47 35.45
N ALA A 231 -3.95 -16.55 34.13
CA ALA A 231 -4.97 -15.91 33.31
C ALA A 231 -5.76 -16.97 32.54
N THR A 232 -7.00 -16.65 32.20
CA THR A 232 -7.88 -17.54 31.41
C THR A 232 -8.11 -16.91 30.05
N ALA A 233 -7.80 -17.66 28.99
CA ALA A 233 -8.05 -17.30 27.61
C ALA A 233 -9.19 -18.16 27.05
N GLN A 234 -10.14 -17.53 26.36
CA GLN A 234 -11.31 -18.17 25.77
C GLN A 234 -11.30 -17.96 24.26
N LEU A 235 -11.56 -19.02 23.50
CA LEU A 235 -11.83 -18.92 22.08
C LEU A 235 -13.34 -18.87 21.87
N MET A 236 -13.81 -17.87 21.12
CA MET A 236 -15.22 -17.61 20.87
C MET A 236 -15.51 -17.57 19.36
N GLN A 237 -16.73 -17.93 18.99
CA GLN A 237 -17.30 -17.71 17.65
C GLN A 237 -18.69 -17.09 17.82
N GLY A 238 -18.83 -15.82 17.44
CA GLY A 238 -19.99 -15.01 17.83
C GLY A 238 -20.09 -14.91 19.35
N SER A 239 -21.23 -15.30 19.93
CA SER A 239 -21.45 -15.32 21.39
C SER A 239 -21.10 -16.64 22.07
N LYS A 240 -20.69 -17.67 21.32
CA LYS A 240 -20.44 -19.01 21.84
C LYS A 240 -18.95 -19.20 22.16
N VAL A 241 -18.65 -19.62 23.39
CA VAL A 241 -17.30 -20.09 23.78
C VAL A 241 -17.09 -21.50 23.21
N LEU A 242 -16.04 -21.67 22.40
CA LEU A 242 -15.66 -22.93 21.77
C LEU A 242 -14.67 -23.74 22.62
N ASP A 243 -13.71 -23.07 23.25
CA ASP A 243 -12.68 -23.70 24.09
C ASP A 243 -12.15 -22.68 25.12
N THR A 244 -11.53 -23.16 26.19
CA THR A 244 -10.97 -22.35 27.29
C THR A 244 -9.64 -22.92 27.74
N LYS A 245 -8.62 -22.06 27.88
CA LYS A 245 -7.27 -22.41 28.32
C LYS A 245 -6.84 -21.52 29.47
N THR A 246 -6.10 -22.10 30.40
CA THR A 246 -5.45 -21.38 31.50
C THR A 246 -3.96 -21.26 31.20
N VAL A 247 -3.41 -20.06 31.34
CA VAL A 247 -1.98 -19.78 31.22
C VAL A 247 -1.44 -19.28 32.55
N SER A 248 -0.19 -19.58 32.86
CA SER A 248 0.49 -19.16 34.08
C SER A 248 1.75 -18.37 33.75
N PHE A 249 1.98 -17.27 34.47
CA PHE A 249 3.17 -16.44 34.33
C PHE A 249 4.16 -16.78 35.44
N LYS A 250 5.41 -17.10 35.10
CA LYS A 250 6.45 -17.45 36.08
C LYS A 250 7.07 -16.22 36.71
N ASN A 251 7.33 -15.20 35.90
CA ASN A 251 7.98 -13.95 36.32
C ASN A 251 7.04 -12.75 36.08
N ASP A 252 7.40 -11.60 36.66
CA ASP A 252 6.82 -10.33 36.23
C ASP A 252 7.38 -9.96 34.85
N ASN A 253 6.52 -9.53 33.92
CA ASN A 253 6.82 -9.38 32.49
C ASN A 253 7.19 -10.71 31.81
N ASP A 254 6.27 -11.67 31.90
CA ASP A 254 6.41 -12.97 31.26
C ASP A 254 5.42 -13.11 30.08
N VAL A 255 5.78 -13.94 29.11
CA VAL A 255 4.96 -14.26 27.94
C VAL A 255 4.52 -15.71 28.04
N ALA A 256 3.22 -15.94 27.88
CA ALA A 256 2.61 -17.26 27.88
C ALA A 256 1.79 -17.49 26.62
N GLU A 257 1.75 -18.73 26.14
CA GLU A 257 1.00 -19.11 24.95
C GLU A 257 -0.23 -19.96 25.30
N ALA A 258 -1.35 -19.69 24.64
CA ALA A 258 -2.56 -20.49 24.68
C ALA A 258 -2.90 -21.01 23.28
N THR A 259 -2.80 -22.33 23.08
CA THR A 259 -3.13 -22.99 21.80
C THR A 259 -4.52 -23.59 21.82
N PHE A 260 -5.37 -23.15 20.89
CA PHE A 260 -6.72 -23.65 20.65
C PHE A 260 -6.75 -24.44 19.34
N TYR A 261 -7.47 -25.58 19.32
CA TYR A 261 -7.65 -26.36 18.09
C TYR A 261 -9.08 -26.22 17.58
N VAL A 262 -9.23 -25.56 16.43
CA VAL A 262 -10.52 -25.20 15.84
C VAL A 262 -10.85 -26.13 14.69
N ALA A 263 -12.10 -26.61 14.62
CA ALA A 263 -12.59 -27.40 13.49
C ALA A 263 -13.30 -26.50 12.47
N ALA A 264 -12.92 -26.61 11.20
CA ALA A 264 -13.55 -25.89 10.09
C ALA A 264 -14.95 -26.45 9.79
N GLY A 265 -15.97 -25.95 10.47
CA GLY A 265 -17.35 -26.46 10.37
C GLY A 265 -18.21 -25.89 9.24
N ALA A 266 -17.84 -24.74 8.68
CA ALA A 266 -18.61 -24.05 7.64
C ALA A 266 -17.69 -23.36 6.63
N LYS A 267 -18.09 -23.36 5.35
CA LYS A 267 -17.40 -22.69 4.23
C LYS A 267 -17.53 -21.17 4.33
N GLY A 268 -16.56 -20.45 3.78
CA GLY A 268 -16.47 -18.98 3.78
C GLY A 268 -15.59 -18.45 4.90
N VAL A 269 -15.51 -17.13 5.02
CA VAL A 269 -14.74 -16.44 6.06
C VAL A 269 -15.42 -16.66 7.41
N GLN A 270 -14.71 -17.30 8.33
CA GLN A 270 -15.13 -17.54 9.69
C GLN A 270 -14.44 -16.55 10.63
N HIS A 271 -15.22 -15.94 11.52
CA HIS A 271 -14.74 -15.01 12.53
C HIS A 271 -14.66 -15.70 13.89
N TYR A 272 -13.45 -15.77 14.42
CA TYR A 272 -13.16 -16.23 15.77
C TYR A 272 -12.58 -15.08 16.59
N VAL A 273 -12.83 -15.09 17.88
CA VAL A 273 -12.30 -14.10 18.82
C VAL A 273 -11.61 -14.84 19.94
N VAL A 274 -10.34 -14.54 20.18
CA VAL A 274 -9.68 -14.96 21.43
C VAL A 274 -9.77 -13.82 22.41
N GLN A 275 -10.30 -14.10 23.60
CA GLN A 275 -10.52 -13.13 24.66
C GLN A 275 -9.93 -13.61 25.99
N LEU A 276 -9.24 -12.72 26.70
CA LEU A 276 -8.80 -12.92 28.07
C LEU A 276 -9.93 -12.52 29.02
N VAL A 277 -10.13 -13.34 30.06
CA VAL A 277 -11.06 -13.01 31.14
C VAL A 277 -10.41 -11.92 32.01
N GLY A 278 -11.02 -10.74 31.98
CA GLY A 278 -10.51 -9.55 32.66
C GLY A 278 -10.27 -9.77 34.15
N GLN A 279 -9.18 -9.20 34.66
CA GLN A 279 -8.75 -9.33 36.06
C GLN A 279 -8.89 -7.98 36.81
N PRO A 280 -9.27 -7.96 38.10
CA PRO A 280 -9.53 -6.71 38.83
C PRO A 280 -8.36 -5.71 38.92
N GLU A 281 -7.12 -6.18 38.74
CA GLU A 281 -5.90 -5.36 38.84
C GLU A 281 -5.29 -5.02 37.46
N GLU A 282 -5.98 -5.33 36.36
CA GLU A 282 -5.51 -4.99 35.01
C GLU A 282 -5.72 -3.50 34.71
N PHE A 283 -4.85 -2.94 33.88
CA PHE A 283 -4.90 -1.52 33.54
C PHE A 283 -5.97 -1.24 32.50
N THR A 284 -6.12 -2.10 31.49
CA THR A 284 -7.17 -1.97 30.48
C THR A 284 -7.66 -3.33 30.02
N ALA A 285 -8.98 -3.45 29.78
CA ALA A 285 -9.55 -4.62 29.15
C ALA A 285 -9.58 -4.51 27.61
N GLN A 286 -9.16 -3.38 27.03
CA GLN A 286 -9.26 -3.15 25.60
C GLN A 286 -8.29 -4.01 24.78
N ASN A 287 -7.14 -4.37 25.35
CA ASN A 287 -6.13 -5.22 24.73
C ASN A 287 -6.29 -6.72 25.09
N ASN A 288 -7.38 -7.08 25.77
CA ASN A 288 -7.69 -8.46 26.15
C ASN A 288 -8.33 -9.29 25.04
N SER A 289 -8.55 -8.73 23.84
CA SER A 289 -9.25 -9.42 22.76
C SER A 289 -8.53 -9.27 21.43
N ARG A 290 -8.50 -10.35 20.64
CA ARG A 290 -8.05 -10.33 19.24
C ARG A 290 -8.94 -11.16 18.35
N ASP A 291 -9.22 -10.62 17.18
CA ASP A 291 -10.00 -11.27 16.14
C ASP A 291 -9.10 -12.09 15.21
N ALA A 292 -9.56 -13.30 14.87
CA ALA A 292 -9.03 -14.15 13.81
C ALA A 292 -10.08 -14.35 12.71
N TYR A 293 -9.68 -14.11 11.47
CA TYR A 293 -10.54 -14.28 10.30
C TYR A 293 -9.93 -15.35 9.39
N ILE A 294 -10.65 -16.46 9.24
CA ILE A 294 -10.13 -17.67 8.61
C ILE A 294 -11.05 -18.04 7.45
N GLU A 295 -10.52 -17.99 6.23
CA GLU A 295 -11.24 -18.43 5.05
C GLU A 295 -11.27 -19.96 5.02
N VAL A 296 -12.49 -20.52 5.04
CA VAL A 296 -12.70 -21.96 4.91
C VAL A 296 -13.16 -22.27 3.50
N ILE A 297 -12.32 -22.95 2.73
CA ILE A 297 -12.66 -23.39 1.38
C ILE A 297 -13.14 -24.85 1.37
N ASP A 298 -13.82 -25.18 0.28
CA ASP A 298 -14.56 -26.42 0.11
C ASP A 298 -13.70 -27.50 -0.51
N GLY A 299 -13.73 -28.69 0.11
CA GLY A 299 -13.16 -29.92 -0.42
C GLY A 299 -11.64 -29.93 -0.58
N LYS A 300 -11.05 -31.09 -0.29
CA LYS A 300 -9.76 -31.43 -0.90
C LYS A 300 -10.01 -31.76 -2.37
N GLU A 301 -9.10 -31.39 -3.27
CA GLU A 301 -9.17 -31.80 -4.68
C GLU A 301 -9.09 -33.32 -4.76
N LYS A 302 -10.09 -33.95 -5.38
CA LYS A 302 -10.21 -35.41 -5.44
C LYS A 302 -9.45 -35.94 -6.64
N ILE A 303 -8.40 -36.72 -6.40
CA ILE A 303 -7.52 -37.23 -7.44
C ILE A 303 -7.60 -38.75 -7.46
N LEU A 304 -7.97 -39.31 -8.60
CA LEU A 304 -7.91 -40.74 -8.85
C LEU A 304 -6.67 -41.08 -9.66
N LEU A 305 -5.85 -42.03 -9.21
CA LEU A 305 -4.91 -42.75 -10.06
C LEU A 305 -5.48 -44.12 -10.38
N LEU A 306 -5.84 -44.34 -11.64
CA LEU A 306 -6.28 -45.63 -12.15
C LEU A 306 -5.15 -46.24 -13.01
N ALA A 307 -4.64 -47.38 -12.58
CA ALA A 307 -3.56 -48.09 -13.26
C ALA A 307 -4.06 -49.39 -13.90
N ALA A 308 -3.54 -49.74 -15.07
CA ALA A 308 -3.84 -51.02 -15.72
C ALA A 308 -3.25 -52.22 -14.94
N ALA A 309 -2.09 -52.05 -14.32
CA ALA A 309 -1.36 -53.08 -13.58
C ALA A 309 -0.54 -52.46 -12.42
N PRO A 310 -0.06 -53.25 -11.44
CA PRO A 310 0.85 -52.75 -10.42
C PRO A 310 2.16 -52.21 -11.02
N HIS A 311 2.56 -50.99 -10.65
CA HIS A 311 3.79 -50.35 -11.14
C HIS A 311 4.41 -49.42 -10.08
N PRO A 312 5.75 -49.31 -9.96
CA PRO A 312 6.41 -48.43 -8.97
C PRO A 312 6.05 -46.94 -9.10
N ASP A 313 5.76 -46.45 -10.31
CA ASP A 313 5.30 -45.05 -10.52
C ASP A 313 4.06 -44.71 -9.70
N ILE A 314 3.18 -45.68 -9.45
CA ILE A 314 1.97 -45.48 -8.64
C ILE A 314 2.38 -44.99 -7.25
N LYS A 315 3.38 -45.63 -6.64
CA LYS A 315 3.90 -45.23 -5.33
C LYS A 315 4.62 -43.88 -5.39
N ALA A 316 5.38 -43.61 -6.46
CA ALA A 316 6.08 -42.34 -6.63
C ALA A 316 5.08 -41.16 -6.68
N ILE A 317 4.06 -41.27 -7.53
CA ILE A 317 3.00 -40.24 -7.68
C ILE A 317 2.21 -40.11 -6.38
N LYS A 318 1.81 -41.23 -5.77
CA LYS A 318 1.12 -41.24 -4.47
C LYS A 318 1.93 -40.50 -3.40
N SER A 319 3.22 -40.78 -3.29
CA SER A 319 4.10 -40.16 -2.28
C SER A 319 4.33 -38.67 -2.53
N ALA A 320 4.32 -38.23 -3.79
CA ALA A 320 4.40 -36.80 -4.14
C ALA A 320 3.10 -36.06 -3.76
N LEU A 321 1.94 -36.67 -4.02
CA LEU A 321 0.63 -36.01 -3.85
C LEU A 321 0.08 -36.09 -2.41
N GLU A 322 0.34 -37.16 -1.67
CA GLU A 322 -0.15 -37.30 -0.27
C GLU A 322 0.52 -36.32 0.70
N LYS A 323 1.65 -35.71 0.33
CA LYS A 323 2.26 -34.61 1.08
C LYS A 323 1.40 -33.34 1.08
N ASN A 324 0.55 -33.17 0.06
CA ASN A 324 -0.30 -32.01 -0.06
C ASN A 324 -1.64 -32.29 0.64
N GLU A 325 -1.86 -31.65 1.79
CA GLU A 325 -3.08 -31.82 2.58
C GLU A 325 -4.36 -31.40 1.83
N ASN A 326 -4.21 -30.64 0.73
CA ASN A 326 -5.30 -30.15 -0.09
C ASN A 326 -5.82 -31.22 -1.06
N TYR A 327 -5.19 -32.39 -1.13
CA TYR A 327 -5.55 -33.47 -2.05
C TYR A 327 -6.15 -34.67 -1.30
N GLU A 328 -7.24 -35.20 -1.85
CA GLU A 328 -7.77 -36.51 -1.48
C GLU A 328 -7.39 -37.49 -2.60
N PHE A 329 -6.32 -38.25 -2.38
CA PHE A 329 -5.75 -39.15 -3.37
C PHE A 329 -6.25 -40.59 -3.19
N GLU A 330 -6.73 -41.18 -4.27
CA GLU A 330 -7.13 -42.58 -4.34
C GLU A 330 -6.40 -43.29 -5.49
N SER A 331 -5.76 -44.43 -5.21
CA SER A 331 -5.14 -45.27 -6.23
C SER A 331 -5.90 -46.58 -6.39
N VAL A 332 -6.25 -46.95 -7.62
CA VAL A 332 -6.94 -48.20 -7.96
C VAL A 332 -6.19 -48.92 -9.08
N ILE A 333 -5.99 -50.23 -8.92
CA ILE A 333 -5.48 -51.10 -9.98
C ILE A 333 -6.67 -51.81 -10.62
N ALA A 334 -6.79 -51.69 -11.94
CA ALA A 334 -7.89 -52.28 -12.69
C ALA A 334 -7.96 -53.81 -12.47
N GLY A 335 -9.16 -54.33 -12.25
CA GLY A 335 -9.39 -55.75 -11.93
C GLY A 335 -9.18 -56.14 -10.46
N LEU A 336 -8.51 -55.30 -9.64
CA LEU A 336 -8.33 -55.53 -8.20
C LEU A 336 -9.26 -54.67 -7.32
N GLY A 337 -9.86 -53.61 -7.89
CA GLY A 337 -10.78 -52.75 -7.18
C GLY A 337 -11.52 -51.79 -8.11
N THR A 338 -12.42 -51.01 -7.53
CA THR A 338 -13.21 -49.99 -8.23
C THR A 338 -13.06 -48.64 -7.53
N PRO A 339 -13.01 -47.51 -8.27
CA PRO A 339 -12.98 -46.18 -7.66
C PRO A 339 -14.17 -45.96 -6.71
N LYS A 340 -13.90 -45.49 -5.49
CA LYS A 340 -14.92 -45.31 -4.44
C LYS A 340 -15.82 -44.11 -4.69
N GLN A 341 -15.32 -43.07 -5.36
CA GLN A 341 -16.06 -41.83 -5.54
C GLN A 341 -16.84 -41.79 -6.86
N ALA A 342 -17.95 -41.07 -6.83
CA ALA A 342 -18.77 -40.82 -8.02
C ALA A 342 -18.08 -39.87 -9.01
N LYS A 343 -17.39 -38.84 -8.51
CA LYS A 343 -16.71 -37.80 -9.29
C LYS A 343 -15.35 -37.46 -8.66
N TYR A 344 -14.36 -37.23 -9.52
CA TYR A 344 -13.02 -36.74 -9.18
C TYR A 344 -12.77 -35.43 -9.92
N ASP A 345 -11.88 -34.59 -9.39
CA ASP A 345 -11.45 -33.34 -10.02
C ASP A 345 -10.30 -33.58 -11.02
N LEU A 346 -9.54 -34.68 -10.87
CA LEU A 346 -8.51 -35.15 -11.81
C LEU A 346 -8.44 -36.69 -11.83
N VAL A 347 -8.22 -37.26 -13.02
CA VAL A 347 -7.91 -38.70 -13.18
C VAL A 347 -6.54 -38.88 -13.84
N ILE A 348 -5.67 -39.62 -13.16
CA ILE A 348 -4.36 -40.06 -13.65
C ILE A 348 -4.51 -41.49 -14.16
N LEU A 349 -4.21 -41.70 -15.43
CA LEU A 349 -4.33 -42.97 -16.13
C LEU A 349 -2.94 -43.55 -16.40
N HIS A 350 -2.54 -44.55 -15.60
CA HIS A 350 -1.25 -45.22 -15.75
C HIS A 350 -1.38 -46.46 -16.65
N GLN A 351 -0.71 -46.41 -17.79
CA GLN A 351 -0.79 -47.36 -18.90
C GLN A 351 -2.22 -47.63 -19.42
N ILE A 352 -3.11 -46.64 -19.36
CA ILE A 352 -4.48 -46.71 -19.89
C ILE A 352 -4.63 -45.63 -20.98
N PRO A 353 -5.17 -45.94 -22.17
CA PRO A 353 -5.75 -47.23 -22.60
C PRO A 353 -4.74 -48.38 -22.65
N ASP A 354 -5.14 -49.58 -22.19
CA ASP A 354 -4.26 -50.75 -22.07
C ASP A 354 -4.51 -51.78 -23.19
N MET A 355 -3.50 -52.60 -23.51
CA MET A 355 -3.62 -53.64 -24.55
C MET A 355 -4.69 -54.69 -24.26
N TYR A 356 -4.96 -54.99 -22.99
CA TYR A 356 -5.92 -56.00 -22.56
C TYR A 356 -7.32 -55.44 -22.29
N ASN A 357 -7.51 -54.12 -22.46
CA ASN A 357 -8.76 -53.39 -22.29
C ASN A 357 -9.41 -53.47 -20.89
N THR A 358 -8.67 -53.95 -19.89
CA THR A 358 -9.15 -54.08 -18.50
C THR A 358 -9.23 -52.69 -17.84
N GLY A 359 -8.18 -51.90 -17.98
CA GLY A 359 -8.11 -50.53 -17.49
C GLY A 359 -9.00 -49.59 -18.31
N SER A 360 -9.01 -49.74 -19.64
CA SER A 360 -9.89 -48.98 -20.53
C SER A 360 -11.37 -49.12 -20.17
N THR A 361 -11.82 -50.31 -19.75
CA THR A 361 -13.20 -50.54 -19.32
C THR A 361 -13.51 -49.81 -18.00
N ALA A 362 -12.60 -49.86 -17.03
CA ALA A 362 -12.73 -49.13 -15.77
C ALA A 362 -12.67 -47.60 -15.95
N ALA A 363 -11.93 -47.13 -16.96
CA ALA A 363 -11.73 -45.72 -17.25
C ALA A 363 -12.82 -45.09 -18.13
N ARG A 364 -13.70 -45.89 -18.76
CA ARG A 364 -14.64 -45.42 -19.79
C ARG A 364 -15.44 -44.18 -19.39
N LYS A 365 -16.01 -44.18 -18.18
CA LYS A 365 -16.81 -43.05 -17.67
C LYS A 365 -16.02 -41.73 -17.57
N TYR A 366 -14.70 -41.81 -17.36
CA TYR A 366 -13.83 -40.65 -17.27
C TYR A 366 -13.35 -40.20 -18.65
N LEU A 367 -13.05 -41.17 -19.54
CA LEU A 367 -12.64 -40.90 -20.92
C LEU A 367 -13.74 -40.20 -21.73
N GLU A 368 -15.01 -40.58 -21.50
CA GLU A 368 -16.19 -40.00 -22.15
C GLU A 368 -16.69 -38.70 -21.47
N GLY A 369 -16.18 -38.36 -20.29
CA GLY A 369 -16.59 -37.20 -19.49
C GLY A 369 -15.72 -35.95 -19.71
N ASP A 370 -16.02 -34.90 -18.92
CA ASP A 370 -15.31 -33.62 -18.90
C ASP A 370 -14.17 -33.56 -17.86
N THR A 371 -13.94 -34.65 -17.12
CA THR A 371 -12.94 -34.70 -16.06
C THR A 371 -11.54 -34.55 -16.64
N PRO A 372 -10.68 -33.65 -16.11
CA PRO A 372 -9.27 -33.56 -16.52
C PRO A 372 -8.54 -34.90 -16.43
N ILE A 373 -7.66 -35.19 -17.40
CA ILE A 373 -6.95 -36.48 -17.47
C ILE A 373 -5.44 -36.29 -17.66
N TRP A 374 -4.65 -36.97 -16.84
CA TRP A 374 -3.22 -37.15 -17.06
C TRP A 374 -2.91 -38.60 -17.47
N TYR A 375 -2.51 -38.81 -18.72
CA TYR A 375 -2.07 -40.11 -19.22
C TYR A 375 -0.57 -40.31 -18.96
N ILE A 376 -0.21 -41.51 -18.49
CA ILE A 376 1.17 -41.96 -18.37
C ILE A 376 1.31 -43.22 -19.22
N LEU A 377 2.09 -43.13 -20.28
CA LEU A 377 2.31 -44.25 -21.19
C LEU A 377 3.40 -45.18 -20.66
N GLY A 378 3.33 -46.43 -21.08
CA GLY A 378 4.33 -47.45 -20.75
C GLY A 378 4.16 -48.65 -21.66
N SER A 379 4.91 -49.71 -21.38
CA SER A 379 4.93 -50.93 -22.21
C SER A 379 3.56 -51.59 -22.44
N GLY A 380 2.64 -51.51 -21.48
CA GLY A 380 1.28 -52.06 -21.60
C GLY A 380 0.24 -51.14 -22.26
N SER A 381 0.64 -49.94 -22.71
CA SER A 381 -0.28 -48.97 -23.31
C SER A 381 -0.67 -49.31 -24.75
N ASN A 382 -1.93 -49.09 -25.10
CA ASN A 382 -2.45 -49.21 -26.46
C ASN A 382 -2.43 -47.85 -27.18
N LEU A 383 -1.40 -47.61 -27.99
CA LEU A 383 -1.23 -46.35 -28.72
C LEU A 383 -2.36 -46.05 -29.71
N GLY A 384 -2.95 -47.09 -30.32
CA GLY A 384 -4.09 -46.94 -31.24
C GLY A 384 -5.32 -46.38 -30.53
N GLN A 385 -5.66 -46.93 -29.36
CA GLN A 385 -6.76 -46.43 -28.54
C GLN A 385 -6.44 -45.06 -27.92
N LEU A 386 -5.20 -44.83 -27.49
CA LEU A 386 -4.75 -43.52 -27.01
C LEU A 386 -4.94 -42.43 -28.08
N ASN A 387 -4.60 -42.73 -29.33
CA ASN A 387 -4.79 -41.80 -30.45
C ASN A 387 -6.26 -41.48 -30.73
N VAL A 388 -7.21 -42.28 -30.24
CA VAL A 388 -8.65 -41.96 -30.30
C VAL A 388 -9.09 -41.19 -29.07
N ALA A 389 -8.69 -41.65 -27.87
CA ALA A 389 -9.16 -41.11 -26.60
C ALA A 389 -8.53 -39.75 -26.22
N SER A 390 -7.27 -39.50 -26.60
CA SER A 390 -6.53 -38.32 -26.19
C SER A 390 -6.54 -37.20 -27.24
N ASN A 391 -6.63 -35.96 -26.76
CA ASN A 391 -6.55 -34.72 -27.53
C ASN A 391 -5.25 -33.96 -27.24
N VAL A 392 -4.14 -34.65 -26.95
CA VAL A 392 -2.85 -34.02 -26.61
C VAL A 392 -1.82 -34.29 -27.69
N VAL A 393 -1.43 -35.56 -27.85
CA VAL A 393 -0.42 -36.02 -28.83
C VAL A 393 -0.96 -37.21 -29.60
N LYS A 394 -0.72 -37.25 -30.91
CA LYS A 394 -0.89 -38.45 -31.73
C LYS A 394 0.46 -39.14 -31.91
N VAL A 395 0.54 -40.42 -31.56
CA VAL A 395 1.76 -41.22 -31.58
C VAL A 395 1.70 -42.24 -32.69
N THR A 396 2.64 -42.18 -33.64
CA THR A 396 2.78 -43.18 -34.71
C THR A 396 4.05 -43.98 -34.47
N SER A 397 3.91 -45.18 -33.89
CA SER A 397 5.06 -46.06 -33.60
C SER A 397 5.44 -46.94 -34.79
N ARG A 398 6.74 -47.21 -34.94
CA ARG A 398 7.27 -48.17 -35.94
C ARG A 398 7.67 -49.47 -35.23
N GLY A 399 6.81 -50.48 -35.31
CA GLY A 399 7.15 -51.86 -34.93
C GLY A 399 7.31 -52.14 -33.42
N GLY A 400 6.70 -51.35 -32.54
CA GLY A 400 6.74 -51.60 -31.08
C GLY A 400 8.10 -51.39 -30.43
N GLN A 401 9.04 -50.77 -31.15
CA GLN A 401 10.35 -50.40 -30.64
C GLN A 401 10.22 -49.27 -29.59
N THR A 402 11.21 -49.16 -28.71
CA THR A 402 11.29 -48.14 -27.65
C THR A 402 12.65 -47.45 -27.66
N ASP A 403 12.66 -46.17 -27.29
CA ASP A 403 13.88 -45.40 -27.03
C ASP A 403 14.07 -45.17 -25.52
N GLN A 404 15.32 -44.96 -25.12
CA GLN A 404 15.71 -44.45 -23.80
C GLN A 404 16.06 -42.97 -23.93
N VAL A 405 15.32 -42.08 -23.25
CA VAL A 405 15.44 -40.63 -23.43
C VAL A 405 15.57 -39.89 -22.11
N PHE A 406 16.45 -38.90 -22.08
CA PHE A 406 16.61 -38.00 -20.93
C PHE A 406 15.62 -36.83 -21.02
N PRO A 407 15.06 -36.36 -19.89
CA PRO A 407 14.18 -35.20 -19.87
C PRO A 407 14.95 -33.89 -20.06
N VAL A 408 14.41 -32.98 -20.86
CA VAL A 408 14.90 -31.60 -21.00
C VAL A 408 13.75 -30.63 -20.83
N PHE A 409 13.82 -29.73 -19.86
CA PHE A 409 12.76 -28.75 -19.63
C PHE A 409 12.65 -27.74 -20.79
N ASN A 410 11.43 -27.45 -21.24
CA ASN A 410 11.18 -26.43 -22.25
C ASN A 410 11.23 -25.03 -21.63
N ASN A 411 12.27 -24.24 -21.96
CA ASN A 411 12.40 -22.88 -21.44
C ASN A 411 11.33 -21.90 -21.94
N ASN A 412 10.58 -22.25 -22.99
CA ASN A 412 9.47 -21.44 -23.50
C ASN A 412 8.14 -21.78 -22.82
N PHE A 413 8.11 -22.78 -21.92
CA PHE A 413 6.89 -23.18 -21.22
C PHE A 413 6.47 -22.15 -20.18
N ASN A 414 5.21 -21.67 -20.23
CA ASN A 414 4.76 -20.56 -19.38
C ASN A 414 3.45 -20.78 -18.59
N LEU A 415 2.81 -21.95 -18.70
CA LEU A 415 1.53 -22.21 -18.01
C LEU A 415 1.68 -22.37 -16.49
N PHE A 416 2.86 -22.76 -16.01
CA PHE A 416 3.24 -22.67 -14.60
C PHE A 416 4.75 -22.49 -14.47
N ARG A 417 5.18 -21.83 -13.38
CA ARG A 417 6.59 -21.66 -13.06
C ARG A 417 7.15 -22.93 -12.40
N PHE A 418 8.33 -23.33 -12.83
CA PHE A 418 9.12 -24.42 -12.25
C PHE A 418 10.49 -23.87 -11.88
N ASP A 419 10.96 -24.09 -10.65
CA ASP A 419 12.14 -23.39 -10.13
C ASP A 419 13.44 -23.69 -10.92
N ASP A 420 14.31 -22.69 -11.05
CA ASP A 420 15.55 -22.77 -11.82
C ASP A 420 16.50 -23.85 -11.28
N ALA A 421 16.57 -24.01 -9.94
CA ALA A 421 17.38 -25.04 -9.32
C ALA A 421 16.82 -26.44 -9.62
N ASN A 422 15.48 -26.59 -9.60
CA ASN A 422 14.81 -27.84 -9.89
C ASN A 422 14.89 -28.20 -11.38
N ARG A 423 14.92 -27.22 -12.29
CA ARG A 423 15.22 -27.43 -13.72
C ARG A 423 16.60 -28.05 -13.93
N ALA A 424 17.61 -27.55 -13.23
CA ALA A 424 18.98 -28.08 -13.33
C ALA A 424 19.08 -29.50 -12.77
N LEU A 425 18.32 -29.81 -11.73
CA LEU A 425 18.28 -31.15 -11.13
C LEU A 425 17.57 -32.15 -12.05
N LEU A 426 16.47 -31.75 -12.70
CA LEU A 426 15.72 -32.61 -13.62
C LEU A 426 16.58 -33.11 -14.80
N GLN A 427 17.55 -32.32 -15.27
CA GLN A 427 18.47 -32.72 -16.34
C GLN A 427 19.45 -33.84 -15.94
N LYS A 428 19.56 -34.14 -14.63
CA LYS A 428 20.41 -35.23 -14.10
C LYS A 428 19.64 -36.53 -13.90
N MET A 429 18.33 -36.54 -14.15
CA MET A 429 17.48 -37.71 -13.97
C MET A 429 17.83 -38.82 -14.97
N PRO A 430 17.66 -40.10 -14.61
CA PRO A 430 17.93 -41.21 -15.52
C PRO A 430 16.98 -41.19 -16.73
N PRO A 431 17.36 -41.85 -17.83
CA PRO A 431 16.51 -41.89 -19.01
C PRO A 431 15.24 -42.69 -18.75
N VAL A 432 14.14 -42.31 -19.42
CA VAL A 432 12.87 -43.02 -19.37
C VAL A 432 12.60 -43.75 -20.68
N THR A 433 11.82 -44.82 -20.59
CA THR A 433 11.44 -45.62 -21.76
C THR A 433 10.25 -44.97 -22.47
N VAL A 434 10.39 -44.67 -23.76
CA VAL A 434 9.33 -44.08 -24.60
C VAL A 434 9.13 -44.89 -25.88
N PRO A 435 7.93 -44.89 -26.51
CA PRO A 435 7.73 -45.57 -27.77
C PRO A 435 8.52 -44.91 -28.90
N PHE A 436 9.21 -45.70 -29.72
CA PHE A 436 9.91 -45.22 -30.90
C PHE A 436 8.91 -44.85 -31.99
N GLY A 437 8.93 -43.59 -32.44
CA GLY A 437 8.01 -43.11 -33.46
C GLY A 437 8.01 -41.61 -33.70
N ASP A 438 7.01 -41.19 -34.47
CA ASP A 438 6.69 -39.81 -34.79
C ASP A 438 5.57 -39.31 -33.86
N PHE A 439 5.77 -38.12 -33.28
CA PHE A 439 4.86 -37.51 -32.33
C PHE A 439 4.27 -36.23 -32.93
N ARG A 440 2.95 -36.16 -33.07
CA ARG A 440 2.26 -34.99 -33.60
C ARG A 440 1.41 -34.34 -32.52
N LEU A 441 1.76 -33.12 -32.14
CA LEU A 441 0.96 -32.30 -31.22
C LEU A 441 -0.38 -31.92 -31.85
N THR A 442 -1.42 -31.88 -31.03
CA THR A 442 -2.74 -31.36 -31.42
C THR A 442 -2.84 -29.86 -31.05
N PRO A 443 -3.81 -29.10 -31.60
CA PRO A 443 -3.99 -27.68 -31.25
C PRO A 443 -4.14 -27.45 -29.74
N ASN A 444 -3.66 -26.30 -29.25
CA ASN A 444 -3.63 -25.93 -27.82
C ASN A 444 -2.74 -26.83 -26.94
N SER A 445 -1.84 -27.61 -27.54
CA SER A 445 -0.87 -28.41 -26.80
C SER A 445 0.46 -27.68 -26.64
N GLU A 446 1.06 -27.79 -25.46
CA GLU A 446 2.34 -27.19 -25.11
C GLU A 446 3.26 -28.22 -24.46
N VAL A 447 4.53 -28.21 -24.85
CA VAL A 447 5.52 -29.18 -24.37
C VAL A 447 6.15 -28.67 -23.08
N ILE A 448 6.10 -29.47 -22.01
CA ILE A 448 6.77 -29.20 -20.73
C ILE A 448 8.20 -29.74 -20.78
N LEU A 449 8.35 -31.01 -21.21
CA LEU A 449 9.64 -31.69 -21.32
C LEU A 449 9.85 -32.18 -22.74
N TYR A 450 11.03 -31.96 -23.30
CA TYR A 450 11.54 -32.55 -24.53
C TYR A 450 12.37 -33.81 -24.25
N GLN A 451 12.57 -34.61 -25.30
CA GLN A 451 13.41 -35.80 -25.28
C GLN A 451 14.86 -35.47 -25.71
N LYS A 452 15.83 -35.95 -24.94
CA LYS A 452 17.26 -35.96 -25.34
C LYS A 452 17.73 -37.40 -25.49
N VAL A 453 18.27 -37.74 -26.66
CA VAL A 453 18.79 -39.06 -26.99
C VAL A 453 20.32 -38.98 -27.03
N GLY A 454 20.98 -39.61 -26.05
CA GLY A 454 22.42 -39.47 -25.87
C GLY A 454 22.80 -38.00 -25.59
N THR A 455 23.56 -37.38 -26.50
CA THR A 455 23.94 -35.96 -26.40
C THR A 455 23.02 -35.01 -27.18
N LEU A 456 22.15 -35.53 -28.05
CA LEU A 456 21.30 -34.73 -28.94
C LEU A 456 19.97 -34.39 -28.25
N THR A 457 19.75 -33.10 -27.98
CA THR A 457 18.42 -32.59 -27.62
C THR A 457 17.56 -32.54 -28.88
N THR A 458 16.37 -33.12 -28.82
CA THR A 458 15.42 -33.18 -29.95
C THR A 458 14.20 -32.32 -29.66
N ASP A 459 13.44 -31.97 -30.69
CA ASP A 459 12.13 -31.33 -30.54
C ASP A 459 11.00 -32.33 -30.23
N LYS A 460 11.33 -33.61 -30.00
CA LYS A 460 10.33 -34.62 -29.66
C LYS A 460 9.81 -34.37 -28.25
N PRO A 461 8.49 -34.36 -28.03
CA PRO A 461 7.91 -34.14 -26.71
C PRO A 461 8.10 -35.36 -25.80
N LEU A 462 8.27 -35.15 -24.50
CA LEU A 462 8.24 -36.18 -23.46
C LEU A 462 7.02 -36.00 -22.54
N LEU A 463 6.79 -34.78 -22.05
CA LEU A 463 5.63 -34.42 -21.25
C LEU A 463 4.92 -33.24 -21.91
N VAL A 464 3.63 -33.40 -22.20
CA VAL A 464 2.83 -32.43 -22.94
C VAL A 464 1.54 -32.16 -22.19
N VAL A 465 1.10 -30.91 -22.19
CA VAL A 465 -0.21 -30.51 -21.68
C VAL A 465 -1.05 -29.95 -22.83
N ASN A 466 -2.37 -30.10 -22.74
CA ASN A 466 -3.34 -29.51 -23.65
C ASN A 466 -4.30 -28.63 -22.84
N ASN A 467 -4.39 -27.37 -23.24
CA ASN A 467 -5.21 -26.35 -22.59
C ASN A 467 -6.54 -26.12 -23.34
N ASP A 468 -7.29 -27.19 -23.58
CA ASP A 468 -8.64 -27.10 -24.15
C ASP A 468 -9.64 -26.54 -23.11
N LYS A 469 -10.51 -25.63 -23.54
CA LYS A 469 -11.58 -25.01 -22.75
C LYS A 469 -12.63 -26.01 -22.23
N VAL A 470 -12.69 -27.19 -22.84
CA VAL A 470 -13.60 -28.28 -22.45
C VAL A 470 -12.96 -29.17 -21.38
N ARG A 471 -11.73 -29.63 -21.59
CA ARG A 471 -11.03 -30.56 -20.70
C ARG A 471 -9.52 -30.40 -20.81
N LYS A 472 -8.87 -29.98 -19.72
CA LYS A 472 -7.41 -29.99 -19.59
C LYS A 472 -6.91 -31.43 -19.56
N SER A 473 -5.88 -31.71 -20.34
CA SER A 473 -5.28 -33.05 -20.40
C SER A 473 -3.76 -32.96 -20.44
N ALA A 474 -3.06 -33.97 -19.93
CA ALA A 474 -1.61 -34.10 -20.09
C ALA A 474 -1.22 -35.53 -20.48
N ILE A 475 -0.10 -35.68 -21.17
CA ILE A 475 0.48 -36.98 -21.49
C ILE A 475 1.97 -36.97 -21.14
N LEU A 476 2.39 -37.90 -20.30
CA LEU A 476 3.78 -38.35 -20.20
C LEU A 476 3.96 -39.54 -21.15
N LEU A 477 4.83 -39.41 -22.15
CA LEU A 477 5.01 -40.39 -23.22
C LEU A 477 5.84 -41.62 -22.80
N GLY A 478 6.13 -41.79 -21.51
CA GLY A 478 6.89 -42.92 -20.98
C GLY A 478 6.67 -43.13 -19.48
N GLU A 479 7.39 -44.11 -18.94
CA GLU A 479 7.34 -44.50 -17.53
C GLU A 479 8.74 -44.45 -16.88
N GLY A 480 8.80 -44.29 -15.56
CA GLY A 480 10.06 -44.16 -14.82
C GLY A 480 10.16 -42.96 -13.87
N LEU A 481 9.03 -42.34 -13.50
CA LEU A 481 9.02 -41.28 -12.47
C LEU A 481 9.55 -41.78 -11.12
N TRP A 482 9.39 -43.07 -10.82
CA TRP A 482 9.98 -43.69 -9.63
C TRP A 482 11.51 -43.68 -9.64
N GLU A 483 12.15 -43.88 -10.80
CA GLU A 483 13.61 -43.85 -10.95
C GLU A 483 14.13 -42.43 -10.77
N TRP A 484 13.42 -41.44 -11.33
CA TRP A 484 13.74 -40.02 -11.11
C TRP A 484 13.72 -39.68 -9.63
N ARG A 485 12.67 -40.11 -8.92
CA ARG A 485 12.52 -39.83 -7.50
C ARG A 485 13.60 -40.49 -6.64
N LEU A 486 14.07 -41.69 -7.03
CA LEU A 486 15.19 -42.38 -6.36
C LEU A 486 16.53 -41.70 -6.64
N GLU A 487 16.79 -41.33 -7.89
CA GLU A 487 18.04 -40.64 -8.25
C GLU A 487 18.13 -39.27 -7.60
N GLU A 488 17.01 -38.53 -7.55
CA GLU A 488 16.97 -37.24 -6.86
C GLU A 488 17.35 -37.37 -5.37
N TYR A 489 16.84 -38.41 -4.70
CA TYR A 489 17.16 -38.68 -3.31
C TYR A 489 18.64 -39.02 -3.14
N ASN A 490 19.20 -39.83 -4.03
CA ASN A 490 20.63 -40.14 -4.05
C ASN A 490 21.51 -38.88 -4.23
N LEU A 491 21.02 -37.88 -4.97
CA LEU A 491 21.75 -36.64 -5.22
C LEU A 491 21.55 -35.57 -4.13
N THR A 492 20.43 -35.57 -3.41
CA THR A 492 20.01 -34.42 -2.58
C THR A 492 19.43 -34.76 -1.21
N ASP A 493 19.28 -36.04 -0.88
CA ASP A 493 18.51 -36.54 0.29
C ASP A 493 17.05 -36.02 0.33
N ASN A 494 16.52 -35.58 -0.82
CA ASN A 494 15.18 -35.01 -0.95
C ASN A 494 14.54 -35.37 -2.31
N HIS A 495 13.30 -34.92 -2.52
CA HIS A 495 12.49 -35.20 -3.72
C HIS A 495 11.84 -33.92 -4.29
N LEU A 496 12.48 -32.77 -4.11
CA LEU A 496 11.89 -31.46 -4.39
C LEU A 496 11.51 -31.26 -5.86
N ALA A 497 12.39 -31.58 -6.80
CA ALA A 497 12.19 -31.33 -8.22
C ALA A 497 11.13 -32.24 -8.83
N VAL A 498 11.17 -33.55 -8.55
CA VAL A 498 10.20 -34.52 -9.07
C VAL A 498 8.83 -34.31 -8.42
N ASP A 499 8.78 -34.13 -7.09
CA ASP A 499 7.51 -33.90 -6.40
C ASP A 499 6.90 -32.54 -6.81
N GLU A 500 7.70 -31.48 -7.04
CA GLU A 500 7.20 -30.21 -7.57
C GLU A 500 6.61 -30.37 -8.97
N LEU A 501 7.30 -31.07 -9.89
CA LEU A 501 6.82 -31.27 -11.26
C LEU A 501 5.44 -31.95 -11.26
N ILE A 502 5.31 -33.04 -10.49
CA ILE A 502 4.06 -33.79 -10.33
C ILE A 502 2.97 -32.88 -9.72
N THR A 503 3.30 -32.18 -8.63
CA THR A 503 2.33 -31.36 -7.91
C THR A 503 1.84 -30.18 -8.74
N LYS A 504 2.73 -29.49 -9.47
CA LYS A 504 2.39 -28.36 -10.35
C LYS A 504 1.55 -28.81 -11.54
N LEU A 505 1.88 -29.96 -12.13
CA LEU A 505 1.08 -30.52 -13.22
C LEU A 505 -0.32 -30.86 -12.73
N VAL A 506 -0.45 -31.54 -11.60
CA VAL A 506 -1.74 -31.86 -10.99
C VAL A 506 -2.53 -30.60 -10.65
N GLN A 507 -1.90 -29.61 -10.01
CA GLN A 507 -2.53 -28.33 -9.65
C GLN A 507 -3.05 -27.60 -10.89
N TYR A 508 -2.26 -27.59 -11.97
CA TYR A 508 -2.67 -26.97 -13.22
C TYR A 508 -3.88 -27.70 -13.84
N LEU A 509 -3.86 -29.03 -13.88
CA LEU A 509 -4.93 -29.83 -14.47
C LEU A 509 -6.23 -29.76 -13.66
N SER A 510 -6.15 -29.74 -12.32
CA SER A 510 -7.32 -29.66 -11.45
C SER A 510 -7.89 -28.25 -11.34
N SER A 511 -7.14 -27.22 -11.76
CA SER A 511 -7.61 -25.84 -11.69
C SER A 511 -8.82 -25.59 -12.61
N LYS A 512 -9.92 -25.12 -12.01
CA LYS A 512 -11.17 -24.79 -12.69
C LYS A 512 -11.06 -23.41 -13.35
N GLU A 513 -11.38 -23.32 -14.64
CA GLU A 513 -11.49 -22.00 -15.30
C GLU A 513 -12.72 -21.25 -14.79
N ASP A 514 -12.53 -19.98 -14.42
CA ASP A 514 -13.61 -19.10 -14.00
C ASP A 514 -14.40 -18.55 -15.20
N LYS A 515 -15.50 -19.25 -15.53
CA LYS A 515 -16.41 -18.92 -16.63
C LYS A 515 -17.42 -17.80 -16.29
N ARG A 516 -17.28 -17.11 -15.15
CA ARG A 516 -18.20 -16.04 -14.73
C ARG A 516 -18.06 -14.81 -15.66
N ARG A 517 -19.21 -14.31 -16.12
CA ARG A 517 -19.32 -13.14 -17.01
C ARG A 517 -19.41 -11.81 -16.26
N LEU A 518 -19.76 -11.86 -14.99
CA LEU A 518 -19.66 -10.76 -14.05
C LEU A 518 -18.62 -11.16 -13.00
N ARG A 519 -17.66 -10.29 -12.75
CA ARG A 519 -16.71 -10.42 -11.66
C ARG A 519 -16.80 -9.15 -10.83
N VAL A 520 -17.10 -9.30 -9.56
CA VAL A 520 -17.08 -8.20 -8.59
C VAL A 520 -16.42 -8.75 -7.35
N TYR A 521 -15.30 -8.16 -6.96
CA TYR A 521 -14.51 -8.62 -5.82
C TYR A 521 -13.84 -7.42 -5.16
N PRO A 522 -13.64 -7.45 -3.84
CA PRO A 522 -12.83 -6.44 -3.18
C PRO A 522 -11.36 -6.59 -3.62
N VAL A 523 -10.61 -5.49 -3.70
CA VAL A 523 -9.18 -5.54 -4.09
C VAL A 523 -8.32 -6.33 -3.11
N THR A 524 -8.77 -6.42 -1.86
CA THR A 524 -8.22 -7.25 -0.78
C THR A 524 -9.39 -7.84 0.00
N ASP A 525 -9.24 -9.03 0.58
CA ASP A 525 -10.32 -9.63 1.39
C ASP A 525 -10.35 -9.10 2.85
N GLU A 526 -9.39 -8.23 3.19
CA GLU A 526 -9.15 -7.67 4.52
C GLU A 526 -8.88 -6.16 4.39
N PHE A 527 -9.62 -5.36 5.17
CA PHE A 527 -9.50 -3.91 5.27
C PHE A 527 -9.42 -3.48 6.72
N LEU A 528 -8.80 -2.34 6.96
CA LEU A 528 -8.85 -1.64 8.23
C LEU A 528 -10.10 -0.74 8.28
N ASP A 529 -10.63 -0.46 9.46
CA ASP A 529 -11.76 0.45 9.66
C ASP A 529 -11.45 1.91 9.29
N THR A 530 -10.16 2.25 9.19
CA THR A 530 -9.64 3.51 8.65
C THR A 530 -9.53 3.54 7.12
N GLU A 531 -9.53 2.39 6.47
CA GLU A 531 -9.34 2.27 5.02
C GLU A 531 -10.67 2.42 4.26
N ARG A 532 -10.55 2.77 2.99
CA ARG A 532 -11.69 2.68 2.06
C ARG A 532 -11.71 1.29 1.45
N ILE A 533 -12.86 0.66 1.50
CA ILE A 533 -13.12 -0.63 0.88
C ILE A 533 -13.25 -0.40 -0.62
N VAL A 534 -12.35 -0.96 -1.41
CA VAL A 534 -12.36 -0.82 -2.87
C VAL A 534 -12.81 -2.13 -3.50
N PHE A 535 -13.88 -2.08 -4.27
CA PHE A 535 -14.34 -3.17 -5.13
C PHE A 535 -13.87 -2.96 -6.56
N GLU A 536 -13.39 -4.01 -7.20
CA GLU A 536 -13.16 -4.06 -8.64
C GLU A 536 -14.27 -4.85 -9.33
N ALA A 537 -14.68 -4.37 -10.50
CA ALA A 537 -15.80 -4.89 -11.25
C ALA A 537 -15.46 -5.03 -12.74
N GLU A 538 -15.60 -6.26 -13.24
CA GLU A 538 -15.34 -6.61 -14.64
C GLU A 538 -16.54 -7.36 -15.23
N THR A 539 -16.83 -7.08 -16.50
CA THR A 539 -17.89 -7.76 -17.25
C THR A 539 -17.37 -8.27 -18.58
N TYR A 540 -17.87 -9.43 -19.02
CA TYR A 540 -17.39 -10.14 -20.20
C TYR A 540 -18.53 -10.59 -21.12
N ASN A 541 -18.30 -10.56 -22.44
CA ASN A 541 -19.24 -11.09 -23.43
C ASN A 541 -19.11 -12.63 -23.61
N ASP A 542 -19.93 -13.21 -24.49
CA ASP A 542 -19.93 -14.64 -24.82
C ASP A 542 -18.57 -15.21 -25.27
N ILE A 543 -17.70 -14.37 -25.83
CA ILE A 543 -16.35 -14.74 -26.28
C ILE A 543 -15.26 -14.35 -25.27
N TYR A 544 -15.65 -13.93 -24.07
CA TYR A 544 -14.78 -13.52 -22.95
C TYR A 544 -13.92 -12.27 -23.22
N GLU A 545 -14.39 -11.37 -24.08
CA GLU A 545 -13.84 -10.02 -24.17
C GLU A 545 -14.49 -9.13 -23.11
N LYS A 546 -13.68 -8.24 -22.52
CA LYS A 546 -14.18 -7.25 -21.55
C LYS A 546 -15.16 -6.31 -22.24
N ILE A 547 -16.30 -6.08 -21.60
CA ILE A 547 -17.29 -5.09 -21.99
C ILE A 547 -17.47 -4.09 -20.85
N TYR A 548 -17.84 -2.86 -21.19
CA TYR A 548 -18.00 -1.76 -20.25
C TYR A 548 -19.45 -1.23 -20.24
N ASP A 549 -19.70 -0.21 -19.44
CA ASP A 549 -20.98 0.47 -19.28
C ASP A 549 -22.11 -0.42 -18.74
N GLN A 550 -21.75 -1.45 -17.96
CA GLN A 550 -22.71 -2.33 -17.32
C GLN A 550 -23.11 -1.78 -15.95
N LYS A 551 -24.42 -1.65 -15.72
CA LYS A 551 -24.96 -1.25 -14.42
C LYS A 551 -24.86 -2.42 -13.44
N ILE A 552 -24.15 -2.21 -12.34
CA ILE A 552 -23.91 -3.18 -11.30
C ILE A 552 -24.58 -2.68 -10.01
N ALA A 553 -25.45 -3.52 -9.44
CA ALA A 553 -26.04 -3.31 -8.13
C ALA A 553 -25.27 -4.15 -7.10
N LEU A 554 -24.73 -3.51 -6.07
CA LEU A 554 -23.95 -4.12 -5.00
C LEU A 554 -24.69 -3.98 -3.67
N GLU A 555 -25.05 -5.10 -3.06
CA GLU A 555 -25.61 -5.17 -1.71
C GLU A 555 -24.52 -5.64 -0.75
N VAL A 556 -24.24 -4.87 0.30
CA VAL A 556 -23.27 -5.20 1.35
C VAL A 556 -24.03 -5.42 2.66
N THR A 557 -23.93 -6.61 3.23
CA THR A 557 -24.64 -7.06 4.43
C THR A 557 -23.68 -7.12 5.61
N HIS A 558 -23.98 -6.35 6.65
CA HIS A 558 -23.28 -6.34 7.93
C HIS A 558 -23.59 -7.63 8.73
N PRO A 559 -22.69 -8.12 9.61
CA PRO A 559 -22.96 -9.25 10.51
C PRO A 559 -24.28 -9.14 11.29
N GLY A 560 -24.64 -7.91 11.70
CA GLY A 560 -25.89 -7.60 12.40
C GLY A 560 -27.15 -7.54 11.51
N GLY A 561 -27.07 -7.97 10.24
CA GLY A 561 -28.19 -8.05 9.30
C GLY A 561 -28.55 -6.75 8.58
N LYS A 562 -27.87 -5.64 8.85
CA LYS A 562 -28.08 -4.37 8.13
C LYS A 562 -27.52 -4.45 6.72
N VAL A 563 -28.35 -4.16 5.71
CA VAL A 563 -27.98 -4.19 4.29
C VAL A 563 -27.81 -2.77 3.76
N SER A 564 -26.65 -2.48 3.18
CA SER A 564 -26.34 -1.26 2.43
C SER A 564 -26.40 -1.56 0.93
N ARG A 565 -27.08 -0.72 0.14
CA ARG A 565 -27.22 -0.91 -1.30
C ARG A 565 -26.52 0.20 -2.07
N TYR A 566 -25.73 -0.19 -3.07
CA TYR A 566 -24.96 0.70 -3.93
C TYR A 566 -25.21 0.34 -5.40
N ASN A 567 -25.16 1.34 -6.27
CA ASN A 567 -25.25 1.14 -7.72
C ASN A 567 -24.11 1.91 -8.38
N PHE A 568 -23.40 1.27 -9.30
CA PHE A 568 -22.34 1.89 -10.07
C PHE A 568 -22.26 1.28 -11.47
N THR A 569 -21.49 1.91 -12.34
CA THR A 569 -21.27 1.46 -13.72
C THR A 569 -19.77 1.30 -13.92
N ASN A 570 -19.33 0.18 -14.48
CA ASN A 570 -17.93 0.00 -14.84
C ASN A 570 -17.61 0.73 -16.15
N THR A 571 -16.52 1.48 -16.20
CA THR A 571 -16.01 2.10 -17.43
C THR A 571 -14.59 1.64 -17.72
N GLU A 572 -14.08 1.93 -18.92
CA GLU A 572 -12.70 1.59 -19.29
C GLU A 572 -11.66 2.26 -18.38
N THR A 573 -11.95 3.47 -17.88
CA THR A 573 -11.07 4.23 -17.00
C THR A 573 -11.36 4.05 -15.51
N ASN A 574 -12.56 3.57 -15.15
CA ASN A 574 -12.97 3.39 -13.76
C ASN A 574 -13.76 2.08 -13.57
N SER A 575 -13.02 1.02 -13.24
CA SER A 575 -13.56 -0.29 -12.84
C SER A 575 -13.76 -0.41 -11.33
N ARG A 576 -13.39 0.62 -10.54
CA ARG A 576 -13.32 0.55 -9.08
C ARG A 576 -14.44 1.32 -8.40
N PHE A 577 -14.96 0.77 -7.32
CA PHE A 577 -15.98 1.38 -6.48
C PHE A 577 -15.54 1.40 -5.02
N GLU A 578 -15.51 2.59 -4.40
CA GLU A 578 -15.05 2.77 -3.02
C GLU A 578 -16.22 2.94 -2.04
N ILE A 579 -16.13 2.26 -0.89
CA ILE A 579 -17.03 2.40 0.25
C ILE A 579 -16.20 2.78 1.47
N GLY A 580 -16.54 3.87 2.15
CA GLY A 580 -15.88 4.30 3.38
C GLY A 580 -16.74 4.10 4.63
N GLY A 581 -16.09 4.03 5.79
CA GLY A 581 -16.76 4.12 7.11
C GLY A 581 -17.57 2.88 7.50
N LEU A 582 -17.13 1.70 7.06
CA LEU A 582 -17.71 0.44 7.55
C LEU A 582 -17.05 0.07 8.90
N PRO A 583 -17.82 -0.20 9.97
CA PRO A 583 -17.27 -0.68 11.23
C PRO A 583 -16.66 -2.09 11.09
N LYS A 584 -15.93 -2.55 12.11
CA LYS A 584 -15.35 -3.89 12.12
C LYS A 584 -16.40 -5.00 11.98
N GLY A 585 -16.06 -6.07 11.24
CA GLY A 585 -16.88 -7.26 11.09
C GLY A 585 -16.68 -7.99 9.75
N VAL A 586 -17.29 -9.17 9.62
CA VAL A 586 -17.33 -9.95 8.36
C VAL A 586 -18.55 -9.57 7.55
N TYR A 587 -18.32 -8.91 6.43
CA TYR A 587 -19.37 -8.50 5.51
C TYR A 587 -19.61 -9.55 4.44
N GLN A 588 -20.87 -9.73 4.06
CA GLN A 588 -21.25 -10.48 2.87
C GLN A 588 -21.65 -9.50 1.79
N TYR A 589 -21.17 -9.67 0.57
CA TYR A 589 -21.62 -8.86 -0.55
C TYR A 589 -22.31 -9.71 -1.61
N ARG A 590 -23.28 -9.09 -2.29
CA ARG A 590 -24.01 -9.65 -3.43
C ARG A 590 -24.06 -8.60 -4.53
N ALA A 591 -23.37 -8.87 -5.63
CA ALA A 591 -23.38 -8.04 -6.81
C ALA A 591 -24.25 -8.67 -7.90
N THR A 592 -25.05 -7.85 -8.58
CA THR A 592 -25.89 -8.29 -9.70
C THR A 592 -25.76 -7.34 -10.88
N ALA A 593 -25.66 -7.88 -12.09
CA ALA A 593 -25.65 -7.10 -13.32
C ALA A 593 -26.37 -7.86 -14.44
N ARG A 594 -26.90 -7.13 -15.42
CA ARG A 594 -27.51 -7.72 -16.60
C ARG A 594 -26.53 -7.67 -17.76
N VAL A 595 -25.85 -8.78 -18.03
CA VAL A 595 -24.86 -8.91 -19.10
C VAL A 595 -25.49 -9.63 -20.29
N GLN A 596 -25.61 -8.95 -21.44
CA GLN A 596 -26.17 -9.52 -22.69
C GLN A 596 -27.49 -10.29 -22.48
N ASN A 597 -28.46 -9.67 -21.78
CA ASN A 597 -29.78 -10.23 -21.43
C ASN A 597 -29.81 -11.40 -20.43
N ARG A 598 -28.69 -11.73 -19.79
CA ARG A 598 -28.65 -12.65 -18.64
C ARG A 598 -28.42 -11.88 -17.35
N ASN A 599 -29.10 -12.30 -16.29
CA ASN A 599 -28.85 -11.77 -14.96
C ASN A 599 -27.72 -12.58 -14.33
N GLU A 600 -26.57 -11.94 -14.14
CA GLU A 600 -25.41 -12.53 -13.49
C GLU A 600 -25.39 -12.10 -12.02
N VAL A 601 -24.99 -13.02 -11.15
CA VAL A 601 -24.93 -12.80 -9.70
C VAL A 601 -23.58 -13.27 -9.18
N VAL A 602 -22.91 -12.41 -8.41
CA VAL A 602 -21.68 -12.73 -7.70
C VAL A 602 -21.91 -12.50 -6.22
N THR A 603 -21.42 -13.42 -5.40
CA THR A 603 -21.43 -13.28 -3.95
C THR A 603 -20.03 -13.54 -3.42
N GLY A 604 -19.67 -12.84 -2.37
CA GLY A 604 -18.43 -13.08 -1.65
C GLY A 604 -18.47 -12.45 -0.27
N GLN A 605 -17.33 -12.43 0.39
CA GLN A 605 -17.17 -11.91 1.75
C GLN A 605 -15.90 -11.10 1.84
N PHE A 606 -15.87 -10.13 2.75
CA PHE A 606 -14.66 -9.40 3.11
C PHE A 606 -14.71 -9.03 4.58
N THR A 607 -13.55 -8.73 5.15
CA THR A 607 -13.43 -8.41 6.57
C THR A 607 -12.98 -6.97 6.76
N VAL A 608 -13.61 -6.27 7.71
CA VAL A 608 -13.10 -5.01 8.24
C VAL A 608 -12.61 -5.23 9.66
N ARG A 609 -11.38 -4.79 9.95
CA ARG A 609 -10.73 -4.93 11.25
C ARG A 609 -10.54 -3.56 11.89
N GLU A 610 -10.78 -3.49 13.19
CA GLU A 610 -10.40 -2.31 13.97
C GLU A 610 -8.92 -2.41 14.34
N ILE A 611 -8.19 -1.32 14.11
CA ILE A 611 -6.85 -1.16 14.66
C ILE A 611 -6.95 -0.77 16.13
N GLN A 612 -6.43 -1.63 17.00
CA GLN A 612 -6.20 -1.34 18.41
C GLN A 612 -4.69 -1.37 18.70
N LEU A 613 -3.93 -0.54 17.99
CA LEU A 613 -2.48 -0.45 18.19
C LEU A 613 -2.15 0.36 19.47
N GLU A 614 -2.94 1.39 19.79
CA GLU A 614 -2.71 2.25 20.96
C GLU A 614 -2.90 1.57 22.32
N ALA A 615 -3.71 0.51 22.38
CA ALA A 615 -3.93 -0.24 23.64
C ALA A 615 -2.82 -1.28 23.90
N ILE A 616 -1.89 -1.50 22.95
CA ILE A 616 -0.84 -2.51 23.07
C ILE A 616 0.28 -2.05 24.00
N THR A 617 0.69 -0.79 23.88
CA THR A 617 1.75 -0.19 24.67
C THR A 617 1.15 0.98 25.42
N THR A 618 1.11 0.87 26.74
CA THR A 618 0.43 1.84 27.61
C THR A 618 1.39 2.57 28.55
N THR A 619 2.68 2.24 28.48
CA THR A 619 3.74 2.89 29.25
C THR A 619 4.38 3.98 28.41
N ALA A 620 4.43 5.21 28.93
CA ALA A 620 4.99 6.35 28.23
C ALA A 620 6.51 6.21 28.03
N ASP A 621 7.01 6.61 26.87
CA ASP A 621 8.45 6.64 26.55
C ASP A 621 9.00 8.08 26.65
N HIS A 622 9.23 8.52 27.89
CA HIS A 622 9.89 9.81 28.14
C HIS A 622 11.38 9.78 27.74
N GLY A 623 11.97 8.60 27.55
CA GLY A 623 13.34 8.44 27.07
C GLY A 623 13.48 8.93 25.64
N LEU A 624 12.58 8.50 24.76
CA LEU A 624 12.48 8.96 23.37
C LEU A 624 12.27 10.47 23.29
N LEU A 625 11.29 11.00 24.05
CA LEU A 625 11.01 12.44 24.05
C LEU A 625 12.20 13.28 24.52
N ARG A 626 12.96 12.79 25.50
CA ARG A 626 14.17 13.46 25.99
C ARG A 626 15.30 13.44 24.97
N LYS A 627 15.51 12.32 24.28
CA LYS A 627 16.48 12.23 23.20
C LYS A 627 16.18 13.24 22.09
N LEU A 628 14.92 13.29 21.62
CA LEU A 628 14.48 14.26 20.60
C LEU A 628 14.75 15.70 21.00
N GLY A 629 14.40 16.06 22.24
CA GLY A 629 14.63 17.42 22.74
C GLY A 629 16.12 17.77 22.84
N ASN A 630 16.96 16.82 23.25
CA ASN A 630 18.40 17.04 23.38
C ASN A 630 19.13 17.10 22.02
N GLN A 631 18.77 16.24 21.06
CA GLN A 631 19.40 16.17 19.74
C GLN A 631 19.14 17.44 18.91
N THR A 632 17.98 18.07 19.10
CA THR A 632 17.57 19.26 18.33
C THR A 632 17.86 20.59 19.03
N GLY A 633 18.47 20.56 20.23
CA GLY A 633 18.78 21.77 21.01
C GLY A 633 17.57 22.40 21.74
N GLY A 634 16.44 21.70 21.81
CA GLY A 634 15.27 22.08 22.59
C GLY A 634 15.37 21.64 24.06
N GLY A 635 14.48 20.73 24.48
CA GLY A 635 14.50 20.14 25.82
C GLY A 635 13.25 19.36 26.17
N PHE A 636 13.29 18.63 27.29
CA PHE A 636 12.17 17.84 27.82
C PHE A 636 11.53 18.51 29.03
N TYR A 637 10.20 18.53 29.07
CA TYR A 637 9.39 19.15 30.11
C TYR A 637 8.26 18.20 30.53
N LEU A 638 7.80 18.37 31.76
CA LEU A 638 6.58 17.74 32.26
C LEU A 638 5.40 18.72 32.17
N PRO A 639 4.13 18.25 32.25
CA PRO A 639 2.96 19.13 32.23
C PRO A 639 2.95 20.20 33.34
N ALA A 640 3.63 19.94 34.46
CA ALA A 640 3.80 20.93 35.53
C ALA A 640 4.79 22.08 35.17
N GLN A 641 5.53 21.93 34.07
CA GLN A 641 6.58 22.85 33.64
C GLN A 641 6.19 23.64 32.38
N PHE A 642 4.90 23.67 31.99
CA PHE A 642 4.42 24.45 30.85
C PHE A 642 4.79 25.94 30.94
N ASP A 643 4.73 26.54 32.14
CA ASP A 643 5.12 27.94 32.34
C ASP A 643 6.63 28.17 32.13
N GLN A 644 7.47 27.19 32.50
CA GLN A 644 8.91 27.26 32.25
C GLN A 644 9.21 27.17 30.76
N LEU A 645 8.49 26.32 30.04
CA LEU A 645 8.58 26.21 28.58
C LEU A 645 8.13 27.50 27.90
N ALA A 646 6.98 28.07 28.31
CA ALA A 646 6.50 29.34 27.81
C ALA A 646 7.55 30.44 28.02
N GLY A 647 8.09 30.55 29.24
CA GLY A 647 9.15 31.50 29.57
C GLY A 647 10.39 31.34 28.69
N ARG A 648 10.82 30.10 28.39
CA ARG A 648 11.97 29.85 27.51
C ARG A 648 11.72 30.31 26.08
N LEU A 649 10.52 30.07 25.55
CA LEU A 649 10.13 30.49 24.20
C LEU A 649 9.90 32.00 24.09
N THR A 650 9.45 32.66 25.16
CA THR A 650 9.22 34.12 25.16
C THR A 650 10.44 34.96 25.51
N ASN A 651 11.38 34.44 26.31
CA ASN A 651 12.55 35.19 26.77
C ASN A 651 13.70 35.19 25.76
N ASN A 652 13.80 34.15 24.93
CA ASN A 652 14.73 34.07 23.82
C ASN A 652 13.97 33.88 22.49
N PRO A 653 13.16 34.87 22.06
CA PRO A 653 12.44 34.74 20.80
C PRO A 653 13.45 34.73 19.65
N PRO A 654 13.37 33.77 18.72
CA PRO A 654 14.22 33.79 17.53
C PRO A 654 13.95 35.06 16.72
N PRO A 655 14.98 35.65 16.11
CA PRO A 655 14.85 36.93 15.44
C PRO A 655 13.92 36.84 14.23
N ASP A 656 13.26 37.95 13.90
CA ASP A 656 12.52 38.06 12.64
C ASP A 656 13.46 37.78 11.46
N ARG A 657 13.02 36.93 10.54
CA ARG A 657 13.78 36.68 9.30
C ARG A 657 13.50 37.83 8.35
N VAL A 658 14.54 38.58 8.00
CA VAL A 658 14.44 39.67 7.03
C VAL A 658 14.67 39.10 5.64
N GLN A 659 13.62 39.09 4.81
CA GLN A 659 13.78 38.91 3.37
C GLN A 659 13.93 40.29 2.72
N SER A 660 15.15 40.58 2.27
CA SER A 660 15.45 41.79 1.52
C SER A 660 15.22 41.53 0.03
N THR A 661 14.09 41.99 -0.49
CA THR A 661 13.86 42.00 -1.93
C THR A 661 14.29 43.35 -2.50
N GLU A 662 15.11 43.33 -3.53
CA GLU A 662 15.48 44.54 -4.26
C GLU A 662 14.41 44.85 -5.29
N ASP A 663 13.70 45.96 -5.09
CA ASP A 663 12.71 46.47 -6.02
C ASP A 663 13.34 47.65 -6.79
N THR A 664 13.33 47.59 -8.12
CA THR A 664 13.78 48.69 -8.98
C THR A 664 12.57 49.40 -9.55
N ARG A 665 12.43 50.70 -9.27
CA ARG A 665 11.33 51.52 -9.81
C ARG A 665 11.87 52.66 -10.66
N GLU A 666 11.25 52.90 -11.79
CA GLU A 666 11.55 54.07 -12.62
C GLU A 666 11.22 55.37 -11.87
N LEU A 667 12.08 56.38 -11.95
CA LEU A 667 11.85 57.69 -11.31
C LEU A 667 10.52 58.31 -11.75
N ILE A 668 10.06 58.05 -12.98
CA ILE A 668 8.83 58.62 -13.51
C ILE A 668 7.59 58.22 -12.69
N HIS A 669 7.63 57.10 -11.96
CA HIS A 669 6.55 56.68 -11.06
C HIS A 669 6.51 57.41 -9.72
N LEU A 670 7.52 58.24 -9.40
CA LEU A 670 7.52 59.07 -8.20
C LEU A 670 6.57 60.26 -8.39
N LYS A 671 5.35 60.15 -7.82
CA LYS A 671 4.27 61.15 -7.97
C LYS A 671 4.69 62.60 -7.65
N TRP A 672 5.69 62.82 -6.79
CA TRP A 672 6.16 64.17 -6.46
C TRP A 672 6.91 64.86 -7.61
N LEU A 673 7.62 64.10 -8.48
CA LEU A 673 8.32 64.65 -9.64
C LEU A 673 7.34 65.23 -10.66
N PHE A 674 6.15 64.64 -10.78
CA PHE A 674 5.06 65.19 -11.59
C PHE A 674 4.67 66.60 -11.12
N PHE A 675 4.50 66.82 -9.81
CA PHE A 675 4.16 68.13 -9.27
C PHE A 675 5.29 69.15 -9.46
N VAL A 676 6.56 68.73 -9.44
CA VAL A 676 7.70 69.60 -9.74
C VAL A 676 7.69 70.05 -11.21
N LEU A 677 7.47 69.13 -12.15
CA LEU A 677 7.35 69.47 -13.57
C LEU A 677 6.15 70.40 -13.83
N LEU A 678 5.02 70.11 -13.20
CA LEU A 678 3.82 70.94 -13.28
C LEU A 678 4.08 72.35 -12.76
N LEU A 679 4.76 72.48 -11.61
CA LEU A 679 5.10 73.76 -11.01
C LEU A 679 6.04 74.58 -11.90
N LEU A 680 7.07 73.95 -12.48
CA LEU A 680 7.98 74.62 -13.43
C LEU A 680 7.23 75.12 -14.67
N ALA A 681 6.35 74.30 -15.24
CA ALA A 681 5.54 74.69 -16.40
C ALA A 681 4.52 75.79 -16.06
N ALA A 682 3.87 75.70 -14.89
CA ALA A 682 2.88 76.67 -14.42
C ALA A 682 3.53 78.00 -14.02
N ALA A 683 4.71 77.99 -13.39
CA ALA A 683 5.47 79.19 -13.06
C ALA A 683 5.93 79.92 -14.33
N GLU A 684 6.45 79.18 -15.30
CA GLU A 684 6.83 79.73 -16.60
C GLU A 684 5.62 80.36 -17.30
N TRP A 685 4.50 79.65 -17.37
CA TRP A 685 3.26 80.16 -17.96
C TRP A 685 2.72 81.40 -17.22
N GLY A 686 2.69 81.36 -15.88
CA GLY A 686 2.19 82.44 -15.04
C GLY A 686 2.98 83.73 -15.22
N VAL A 687 4.31 83.64 -15.27
CA VAL A 687 5.18 84.80 -15.52
C VAL A 687 4.96 85.35 -16.93
N ARG A 688 4.84 84.51 -17.96
CA ARG A 688 4.54 84.97 -19.33
C ARG A 688 3.20 85.70 -19.44
N LYS A 689 2.17 85.14 -18.80
CA LYS A 689 0.83 85.74 -18.77
C LYS A 689 0.82 87.07 -18.03
N TYR A 690 1.51 87.17 -16.90
CA TYR A 690 1.63 88.41 -16.13
C TYR A 690 2.33 89.52 -16.92
N GLN A 691 3.32 89.18 -17.74
CA GLN A 691 4.05 90.14 -18.58
C GLN A 691 3.40 90.41 -19.94
N GLY A 692 2.17 89.94 -20.17
CA GLY A 692 1.36 90.31 -21.32
C GLY A 692 1.78 89.67 -22.65
N ALA A 693 2.54 88.57 -22.64
CA ALA A 693 2.89 87.84 -23.85
C ALA A 693 1.97 86.61 -24.02
N TYR A 694 0.90 86.80 -24.78
CA TYR A 694 0.15 85.72 -25.44
C TYR A 694 -0.44 86.20 -26.75
#